data_AF-A0A8X6MAM9-F1
#
_entry.id   AF-A0A8X6MAM9-F1
#
_cell.length_a   1.000
_cell.length_b   1.000
_cell.length_c   1.000
_cell.angle_alpha   90.00
_cell.angle_beta   90.00
_cell.angle_gamma   90.00
#
_symmetry.space_group_name_H-M   'P 1'
#
loop_
_entity.id
_entity.type
_entity.pdbx_description
1 polymer ?
#
loop_
_entity_poly.entity_id
_entity_poly.type
_entity_poly.pdbx_seq_one_letter_code
_entity_poly.pdbx_strand_id
1 'polypeptide(L)'
;NRIIGEIGEIVVRKSIPGLFLGMWNDKDGSIYREKYFSKYQGVFAMSDFGIQNPVTKNWIIVCRSDETLKQRGCRFGSSEIYNIVEELPEIRDSLCVSQYNKDLDERAVLFLKIRDGHKYNEELIAKIRKEIENALTVRHVPDVILEVKDIPYNLNGKKVEIVVKRIINKLPYNKDSLENPDCLQSLQWGKLRNIYRNMELQKVFEVQVMRTPKEQDGKVVKKFKKIIEEKYGVKLNDYWAFYDWSINNLCEFWKEMWDFLGIISSKRFDKVLDLNVPMSESPKWFEGAKLNYAENLLRYRDDNISLIVTGEERETETVTYKQMYEEAKLYAAAFRKFGVRKGDIVVCYMSNRKEAFFAMHATVSIGAIWTGSLPLIGVQAALSRFKQVNPKICVTVDSFLHQGEEIDMLPKLKEIAEGLPSLEKIIIVPSKSDSSLKDISTIKNSCFLEEFLSQGLEKDGSVPDMKFEQVSFSHPVIISYTSGTTGIPKAIVHGCGVLMSIVNAFEINSDCDRNSVWLSVSPMGWATWTLAATLHFTGQTIVIFEGVPYYLTPTYMWDLVDKYKITNLLFPTSIIDEFQKRGYVPTPKHCLDSLKYIIAGGSVVKPQNFDFMYQTFKDVMFFSSYGCTETMGACLVGETSLPVYRGEINAIALGTAMEILDEAGNLIYGEMGDIVLSKPVPSLPVCLWGDSDGLMFREKYFSKYPDKFTIGDYGIRNPVTKGVLVCCRSDETLKQRGCRFGSSEIYNVVDFFSEVDDSLCVSQYNKNMDERAVLFLKIKKGYSYNEELVNRIRKAIEKELTVRHVPDVIMETKDIPYNINGKKVEIIVKKIINKLPYDSGTVINPECLQNFHNVPELNEF
;
A
#
# COMPACT_ATOMS: atom_id res chain seq x y z
N ASN A 1 47.51 -3.79 -13.42
CA ASN A 1 46.80 -3.01 -14.46
C ASN A 1 45.65 -2.24 -13.86
N ARG A 2 45.25 -1.10 -14.43
CA ARG A 2 44.05 -0.39 -13.98
C ARG A 2 42.82 -1.20 -14.39
N ILE A 3 41.94 -1.48 -13.44
CA ILE A 3 40.65 -2.16 -13.67
C ILE A 3 39.51 -1.15 -13.46
N ILE A 4 38.44 -1.27 -14.23
CA ILE A 4 37.29 -0.36 -14.25
C ILE A 4 36.03 -1.21 -14.36
N GLY A 5 35.01 -0.93 -13.55
CA GLY A 5 33.79 -1.76 -13.44
C GLY A 5 33.95 -3.02 -12.60
N GLU A 6 35.13 -3.24 -12.02
CA GLU A 6 35.45 -4.37 -11.16
C GLU A 6 36.02 -3.87 -9.82
N ILE A 7 35.89 -4.69 -8.77
CA ILE A 7 36.45 -4.39 -7.45
C ILE A 7 37.98 -4.47 -7.53
N GLY A 8 38.62 -3.35 -7.24
CA GLY A 8 40.08 -3.23 -7.19
C GLY A 8 40.56 -2.51 -5.95
N GLU A 9 41.83 -2.64 -5.63
CA GLU A 9 42.44 -1.90 -4.53
C GLU A 9 42.73 -0.47 -4.95
N ILE A 10 42.35 0.50 -4.10
CA ILE A 10 42.59 1.91 -4.34
C ILE A 10 44.05 2.21 -3.99
N VAL A 11 44.75 2.80 -4.96
CA VAL A 11 46.18 3.07 -4.84
C VAL A 11 46.52 4.47 -5.35
N VAL A 12 47.56 5.06 -4.78
CA VAL A 12 48.12 6.34 -5.21
C VAL A 12 49.40 6.05 -6.02
N ARG A 13 49.33 6.31 -7.33
CA ARG A 13 50.40 5.96 -8.29
C ARG A 13 51.46 7.04 -8.46
N LYS A 14 51.23 8.25 -7.96
CA LYS A 14 52.15 9.39 -8.05
C LYS A 14 52.24 10.05 -6.68
N SER A 15 53.42 10.55 -6.33
CA SER A 15 53.59 11.29 -5.08
C SER A 15 52.66 12.50 -5.04
N ILE A 16 52.04 12.75 -3.88
CA ILE A 16 51.18 13.90 -3.61
C ILE A 16 51.74 14.68 -2.42
N PRO A 17 51.56 16.02 -2.34
CA PRO A 17 52.11 16.83 -1.26
C PRO A 17 51.66 16.41 0.15
N GLY A 18 50.52 15.73 0.28
CA GLY A 18 49.98 15.24 1.55
C GLY A 18 50.39 13.81 1.94
N LEU A 19 51.30 13.16 1.21
CA LEU A 19 51.77 11.83 1.57
C LEU A 19 52.65 11.91 2.82
N PHE A 20 52.31 11.17 3.87
CA PHE A 20 53.04 11.22 5.14
C PHE A 20 54.47 10.64 5.01
N LEU A 21 55.41 11.23 5.73
CA LEU A 21 56.86 11.07 5.54
C LEU A 21 57.42 9.71 6.00
N GLY A 22 56.66 8.94 6.78
CA GLY A 22 57.08 7.68 7.36
C GLY A 22 56.28 7.37 8.62
N MET A 23 56.67 6.30 9.33
CA MET A 23 56.10 5.97 10.64
C MET A 23 57.01 6.45 11.78
N TRP A 24 56.41 6.86 12.89
CA TRP A 24 57.15 7.22 14.10
C TRP A 24 57.93 6.01 14.63
N ASN A 25 59.19 6.19 15.02
CA ASN A 25 60.17 5.15 15.40
C ASN A 25 60.59 4.16 14.30
N ASP A 26 60.21 4.38 13.04
CA ASP A 26 60.66 3.59 11.88
C ASP A 26 61.84 4.28 11.19
N LYS A 27 63.00 4.32 11.85
CA LYS A 27 64.15 5.16 11.45
C LYS A 27 64.70 4.84 10.06
N ASP A 28 64.64 3.57 9.66
CA ASP A 28 65.08 3.13 8.34
C ASP A 28 63.94 3.12 7.30
N GLY A 29 62.69 3.38 7.72
CA GLY A 29 61.49 3.37 6.89
C GLY A 29 61.08 1.97 6.42
N SER A 30 61.61 0.92 7.04
CA SER A 30 61.34 -0.47 6.64
C SER A 30 59.87 -0.83 6.81
N ILE A 31 59.26 -0.46 7.94
CA ILE A 31 57.85 -0.76 8.25
C ILE A 31 56.92 0.03 7.33
N TYR A 32 57.23 1.30 7.08
CA TYR A 32 56.49 2.16 6.17
C TYR A 32 56.49 1.61 4.74
N ARG A 33 57.66 1.17 4.24
CA ARG A 33 57.78 0.58 2.90
C ARG A 33 57.10 -0.79 2.82
N GLU A 34 57.29 -1.63 3.83
CA GLU A 34 56.65 -2.95 3.90
C GLU A 34 55.13 -2.82 3.92
N LYS A 35 54.57 -1.89 4.69
CA LYS A 35 53.12 -1.75 4.83
C LYS A 35 52.43 -1.16 3.61
N TYR A 36 53.01 -0.13 2.98
CA TYR A 36 52.31 0.65 1.95
C TYR A 36 52.83 0.45 0.52
N PHE A 37 54.02 -0.13 0.32
CA PHE A 37 54.67 -0.24 -1.00
C PHE A 37 55.11 -1.66 -1.37
N SER A 38 55.03 -2.64 -0.47
CA SER A 38 55.44 -4.03 -0.76
C SER A 38 54.53 -4.71 -1.78
N LYS A 39 53.22 -4.43 -1.72
CA LYS A 39 52.20 -5.06 -2.56
C LYS A 39 52.24 -4.59 -4.01
N TYR A 40 52.55 -3.30 -4.21
CA TYR A 40 52.73 -2.70 -5.52
C TYR A 40 53.98 -1.82 -5.51
N GLN A 41 55.06 -2.31 -6.13
CA GLN A 41 56.34 -1.61 -6.15
C GLN A 41 56.18 -0.17 -6.68
N GLY A 42 56.59 0.81 -5.88
CA GLY A 42 56.53 2.24 -6.23
C GLY A 42 55.12 2.85 -6.23
N VAL A 43 54.12 2.16 -5.70
CA VAL A 43 52.72 2.60 -5.64
C VAL A 43 52.21 2.51 -4.21
N PHE A 44 51.68 3.60 -3.68
CA PHE A 44 51.19 3.66 -2.30
C PHE A 44 49.80 3.03 -2.22
N ALA A 45 49.65 1.92 -1.49
CA ALA A 45 48.38 1.25 -1.28
C ALA A 45 47.57 1.95 -0.17
N MET A 46 46.36 2.44 -0.47
CA MET A 46 45.53 3.16 0.51
C MET A 46 44.91 2.23 1.57
N SER A 47 45.02 0.92 1.38
CA SER A 47 44.38 -0.10 2.20
C SER A 47 42.84 -0.12 2.11
N ASP A 48 42.27 0.38 1.01
CA ASP A 48 40.83 0.35 0.72
C ASP A 48 40.55 -0.33 -0.64
N PHE A 49 39.45 -1.05 -0.74
CA PHE A 49 38.90 -1.54 -2.01
C PHE A 49 37.87 -0.57 -2.56
N GLY A 50 37.88 -0.37 -3.87
CA GLY A 50 36.91 0.46 -4.57
C GLY A 50 36.56 -0.07 -5.96
N ILE A 51 35.39 0.32 -6.44
CA ILE A 51 34.99 0.11 -7.84
C ILE A 51 34.92 1.48 -8.49
N GLN A 52 35.62 1.64 -9.61
CA GLN A 52 35.41 2.80 -10.46
C GLN A 52 34.33 2.47 -11.49
N ASN A 53 33.21 3.20 -11.46
CA ASN A 53 32.12 3.00 -12.41
C ASN A 53 32.63 3.24 -13.85
N PRO A 54 32.39 2.31 -14.79
CA PRO A 54 32.93 2.40 -16.15
C PRO A 54 32.35 3.54 -16.96
N VAL A 55 31.11 3.95 -16.64
CA VAL A 55 30.37 5.00 -17.33
C VAL A 55 30.58 6.35 -16.64
N THR A 56 30.28 6.45 -15.35
CA THR A 56 30.28 7.72 -14.62
C THR A 56 31.65 8.14 -14.10
N LYS A 57 32.63 7.22 -14.08
CA LYS A 57 33.99 7.38 -13.50
C LYS A 57 34.03 7.66 -11.99
N ASN A 58 32.87 7.70 -11.32
CA ASN A 58 32.75 7.81 -9.87
C ASN A 58 33.35 6.58 -9.18
N TRP A 59 33.84 6.80 -7.95
CA TRP A 59 34.41 5.74 -7.12
C TRP A 59 33.44 5.37 -6.02
N ILE A 60 33.17 4.08 -5.90
CA ILE A 60 32.48 3.51 -4.75
C ILE A 60 33.56 2.87 -3.89
N ILE A 61 33.77 3.39 -2.68
CA ILE A 61 34.64 2.74 -1.69
C ILE A 61 33.83 1.58 -1.11
N VAL A 62 34.31 0.36 -1.33
CA VAL A 62 33.57 -0.87 -1.01
C VAL A 62 33.84 -1.29 0.43
N CYS A 63 35.12 -1.40 0.81
CA CYS A 63 35.53 -1.83 2.16
C CYS A 63 37.02 -1.57 2.39
N ARG A 64 37.49 -1.83 3.61
CA ARG A 64 38.91 -1.84 3.95
C ARG A 64 39.55 -3.15 3.48
N SER A 65 40.75 -3.06 2.91
CA SER A 65 41.50 -4.22 2.42
C SER A 65 42.38 -4.90 3.48
N ASP A 66 42.46 -4.33 4.67
CA ASP A 66 43.28 -4.80 5.80
C ASP A 66 42.43 -5.32 6.99
N GLU A 67 43.11 -5.67 8.08
CA GLU A 67 42.59 -6.43 9.22
C GLU A 67 41.99 -5.56 10.34
N THR A 68 42.02 -4.23 10.22
CA THR A 68 41.49 -3.35 11.28
C THR A 68 39.96 -3.38 11.29
N LEU A 69 39.39 -3.45 12.50
CA LEU A 69 37.95 -3.43 12.74
C LEU A 69 37.50 -1.99 12.99
N LYS A 70 36.31 -1.63 12.47
CA LYS A 70 35.65 -0.35 12.77
C LYS A 70 34.22 -0.59 13.24
N GLN A 71 34.01 -0.74 14.53
CA GLN A 71 32.67 -0.95 15.12
C GLN A 71 32.21 0.30 15.87
N ARG A 72 30.97 0.76 15.63
CA ARG A 72 30.36 1.93 16.32
C ARG A 72 31.25 3.17 16.33
N GLY A 73 31.93 3.42 15.21
CA GLY A 73 32.85 4.56 15.03
C GLY A 73 34.21 4.44 15.74
N CYS A 74 34.49 3.33 16.44
CA CYS A 74 35.78 3.05 17.08
C CYS A 74 36.62 2.13 16.21
N ARG A 75 37.91 2.45 16.02
CA ARG A 75 38.87 1.63 15.26
C ARG A 75 39.79 0.89 16.22
N PHE A 76 39.90 -0.42 16.07
CA PHE A 76 40.76 -1.27 16.91
C PHE A 76 41.29 -2.49 16.15
N GLY A 77 42.37 -3.08 16.66
CA GLY A 77 42.97 -4.30 16.14
C GLY A 77 42.30 -5.56 16.71
N SER A 78 42.22 -6.62 15.92
CA SER A 78 41.71 -7.92 16.37
C SER A 78 42.55 -8.52 17.51
N SER A 79 43.85 -8.23 17.55
CA SER A 79 44.79 -8.65 18.59
C SER A 79 44.43 -8.16 19.99
N GLU A 80 43.78 -7.00 20.11
CA GLU A 80 43.32 -6.45 21.40
C GLU A 80 42.25 -7.36 22.03
N ILE A 81 41.40 -7.97 21.19
CA ILE A 81 40.38 -8.93 21.63
C ILE A 81 41.02 -10.29 21.93
N TYR A 82 41.98 -10.75 21.11
CA TYR A 82 42.64 -12.05 21.31
C TYR A 82 43.34 -12.13 22.66
N ASN A 83 44.08 -11.08 23.03
CA ASN A 83 44.84 -11.04 24.27
C ASN A 83 43.96 -11.21 25.52
N ILE A 84 42.68 -10.83 25.47
CA ILE A 84 41.75 -10.96 26.60
C ILE A 84 41.05 -12.31 26.55
N VAL A 85 40.57 -12.68 25.37
CA VAL A 85 39.70 -13.85 25.20
C VAL A 85 40.49 -15.14 25.34
N GLU A 86 41.76 -15.16 24.93
CA GLU A 86 42.60 -16.36 24.97
C GLU A 86 43.25 -16.61 26.34
N GLU A 87 43.22 -15.62 27.24
CA GLU A 87 43.58 -15.80 28.66
C GLU A 87 42.52 -16.59 29.44
N LEU A 88 41.29 -16.69 28.91
CA LEU A 88 40.22 -17.45 29.54
C LEU A 88 40.51 -18.96 29.49
N PRO A 89 40.39 -19.67 30.63
CA PRO A 89 40.71 -21.10 30.69
C PRO A 89 39.83 -21.96 29.79
N GLU A 90 38.64 -21.48 29.42
CA GLU A 90 37.68 -22.17 28.55
C GLU A 90 38.04 -22.06 27.05
N ILE A 91 38.84 -21.07 26.65
CA ILE A 91 39.11 -20.77 25.24
C ILE A 91 40.44 -21.35 24.80
N ARG A 92 40.41 -22.11 23.69
CA ARG A 92 41.59 -22.68 23.06
C ARG A 92 42.23 -21.71 22.08
N ASP A 93 41.39 -21.03 21.30
CA ASP A 93 41.81 -20.15 20.21
C ASP A 93 40.67 -19.22 19.79
N SER A 94 40.99 -18.09 19.17
CA SER A 94 40.00 -17.09 18.75
C SER A 94 40.37 -16.36 17.45
N LEU A 95 39.37 -15.87 16.72
CA LEU A 95 39.53 -15.06 15.51
C LEU A 95 38.41 -14.02 15.42
N CYS A 96 38.76 -12.76 15.15
CA CYS A 96 37.83 -11.65 15.11
C CYS A 96 37.93 -10.94 13.77
N VAL A 97 36.80 -10.79 13.10
CA VAL A 97 36.72 -10.21 11.75
C VAL A 97 35.52 -9.29 11.65
N SER A 98 35.56 -8.36 10.69
CA SER A 98 34.43 -7.47 10.45
C SER A 98 33.43 -8.02 9.43
N GLN A 99 32.16 -7.79 9.72
CA GLN A 99 31.04 -8.06 8.84
C GLN A 99 30.32 -6.76 8.48
N TYR A 100 29.96 -6.60 7.22
CA TYR A 100 29.24 -5.44 6.69
C TYR A 100 27.75 -5.74 6.55
N ASN A 101 26.90 -4.77 6.90
CA ASN A 101 25.46 -4.80 6.59
C ASN A 101 25.17 -4.21 5.18
N LYS A 102 23.90 -4.15 4.78
CA LYS A 102 23.48 -3.60 3.47
C LYS A 102 23.79 -2.10 3.30
N ASP A 103 23.94 -1.37 4.41
CA ASP A 103 24.29 0.05 4.46
C ASP A 103 25.81 0.29 4.60
N LEU A 104 26.63 -0.76 4.45
CA LEU A 104 28.09 -0.75 4.62
C LEU A 104 28.57 -0.41 6.04
N ASP A 105 27.69 -0.50 7.03
CA ASP A 105 28.02 -0.38 8.44
C ASP A 105 28.70 -1.65 8.95
N GLU A 106 29.72 -1.48 9.78
CA GLU A 106 30.68 -2.53 10.14
C GLU A 106 30.48 -3.01 11.60
N ARG A 107 30.37 -4.33 11.78
CA ARG A 107 30.28 -5.00 13.09
C ARG A 107 31.41 -6.03 13.29
N ALA A 108 31.84 -6.26 14.52
CA ALA A 108 32.82 -7.32 14.82
C ALA A 108 32.13 -8.66 15.12
N VAL A 109 32.67 -9.73 14.51
CA VAL A 109 32.26 -11.13 14.73
C VAL A 109 33.45 -11.88 15.30
N LEU A 110 33.29 -12.44 16.49
CA LEU A 110 34.30 -13.24 17.18
C LEU A 110 33.99 -14.73 17.07
N PHE A 111 34.93 -15.49 16.53
CA PHE A 111 34.90 -16.94 16.44
C PHE A 111 35.80 -17.54 17.52
N LEU A 112 35.33 -18.61 18.16
CA LEU A 112 35.99 -19.25 19.30
C LEU A 112 36.13 -20.75 19.07
N LYS A 113 37.33 -21.28 19.35
CA LYS A 113 37.55 -22.70 19.56
C LYS A 113 37.58 -22.95 21.06
N ILE A 114 36.66 -23.76 21.55
CA ILE A 114 36.55 -24.10 22.98
C ILE A 114 37.55 -25.21 23.33
N ARG A 115 38.15 -25.18 24.54
CA ARG A 115 39.02 -26.27 25.02
C ARG A 115 38.19 -27.52 25.32
N ASP A 116 38.78 -28.68 25.08
CA ASP A 116 38.16 -29.97 25.39
C ASP A 116 37.73 -30.03 26.87
N GLY A 117 36.50 -30.47 27.12
CA GLY A 117 35.89 -30.52 28.47
C GLY A 117 35.07 -29.30 28.88
N HIS A 118 35.10 -28.19 28.12
CA HIS A 118 34.27 -27.01 28.34
C HIS A 118 33.10 -26.95 27.33
N LYS A 119 32.06 -26.17 27.64
CA LYS A 119 30.87 -26.03 26.79
C LYS A 119 30.67 -24.57 26.37
N TYR A 120 30.34 -24.36 25.10
CA TYR A 120 29.82 -23.10 24.62
C TYR A 120 28.36 -22.91 25.09
N ASN A 121 28.12 -21.93 25.97
CA ASN A 121 26.81 -21.60 26.53
C ASN A 121 26.68 -20.07 26.77
N GLU A 122 25.46 -19.61 27.10
CA GLU A 122 25.18 -18.19 27.34
C GLU A 122 26.00 -17.60 28.51
N GLU A 123 26.33 -18.41 29.51
CA GLU A 123 27.14 -17.99 30.66
C GLU A 123 28.58 -17.64 30.24
N LEU A 124 29.19 -18.48 29.40
CA LEU A 124 30.52 -18.23 28.84
C LEU A 124 30.50 -17.00 27.92
N ILE A 125 29.46 -16.82 27.10
CA ILE A 125 29.30 -15.63 26.25
C ILE A 125 29.22 -14.36 27.10
N ALA A 126 28.40 -14.38 28.16
CA ALA A 126 28.27 -13.24 29.07
C ALA A 126 29.60 -12.91 29.78
N LYS A 127 30.34 -13.94 30.21
CA LYS A 127 31.68 -13.79 30.80
C LYS A 127 32.64 -13.12 29.80
N ILE A 128 32.72 -13.61 28.57
CA ILE A 128 33.59 -13.04 27.52
C ILE A 128 33.25 -11.58 27.25
N ARG A 129 31.96 -11.25 27.10
CA ARG A 129 31.52 -9.86 26.88
C ARG A 129 31.97 -8.95 28.02
N LYS A 130 31.81 -9.40 29.27
CA LYS A 130 32.18 -8.65 30.47
C LYS A 130 33.69 -8.45 30.59
N GLU A 131 34.50 -9.46 30.30
CA GLU A 131 35.96 -9.34 30.34
C GLU A 131 36.48 -8.36 29.27
N ILE A 132 35.96 -8.43 28.04
CA ILE A 132 36.31 -7.47 26.99
C ILE A 132 35.87 -6.04 27.37
N GLU A 133 34.68 -5.89 27.94
CA GLU A 133 34.17 -4.60 28.39
C GLU A 133 35.03 -3.99 29.51
N ASN A 134 35.45 -4.81 30.48
CA ASN A 134 36.26 -4.39 31.63
C ASN A 134 37.69 -4.02 31.22
N ALA A 135 38.32 -4.80 30.34
CA ALA A 135 39.71 -4.60 29.94
C ALA A 135 39.88 -3.55 28.85
N LEU A 136 38.85 -3.34 28.01
CA LEU A 136 38.85 -2.34 26.94
C LEU A 136 37.69 -1.35 27.14
N THR A 137 36.70 -1.37 26.24
CA THR A 137 35.48 -0.57 26.36
C THR A 137 34.30 -1.33 25.76
N VAL A 138 33.08 -0.90 26.09
CA VAL A 138 31.83 -1.41 25.49
C VAL A 138 31.85 -1.43 23.94
N ARG A 139 32.64 -0.55 23.31
CA ARG A 139 32.75 -0.47 21.84
C ARG A 139 33.62 -1.57 21.23
N HIS A 140 34.42 -2.27 22.02
CA HIS A 140 35.27 -3.40 21.59
C HIS A 140 34.57 -4.75 21.75
N VAL A 141 33.41 -4.78 22.43
CA VAL A 141 32.64 -6.00 22.62
C VAL A 141 32.05 -6.44 21.28
N PRO A 142 32.38 -7.65 20.77
CA PRO A 142 31.84 -8.14 19.51
C PRO A 142 30.32 -8.23 19.54
N ASP A 143 29.67 -7.84 18.44
CA ASP A 143 28.21 -7.96 18.33
C ASP A 143 27.79 -9.44 18.30
N VAL A 144 28.61 -10.29 17.67
CA VAL A 144 28.37 -11.72 17.53
C VAL A 144 29.58 -12.52 18.03
N ILE A 145 29.33 -13.55 18.84
CA ILE A 145 30.34 -14.48 19.36
C ILE A 145 29.88 -15.90 19.00
N LEU A 146 30.70 -16.69 18.31
CA LEU A 146 30.31 -18.02 17.80
C LEU A 146 31.38 -19.07 18.06
N GLU A 147 30.94 -20.26 18.45
CA GLU A 147 31.81 -21.44 18.48
C GLU A 147 32.06 -22.00 17.07
N VAL A 148 33.30 -22.38 16.83
CA VAL A 148 33.77 -23.04 15.60
C VAL A 148 34.62 -24.25 15.97
N LYS A 149 34.72 -25.23 15.05
CA LYS A 149 35.53 -26.42 15.29
C LYS A 149 37.02 -26.10 15.28
N ASP A 150 37.44 -25.16 14.43
CA ASP A 150 38.84 -24.76 14.31
C ASP A 150 38.99 -23.36 13.70
N ILE A 151 40.15 -22.73 13.93
CA ILE A 151 40.50 -21.40 13.40
C ILE A 151 41.44 -21.56 12.19
N PRO A 152 41.24 -20.80 11.08
CA PRO A 152 42.09 -20.92 9.89
C PRO A 152 43.48 -20.31 10.08
N TYR A 153 44.49 -21.10 9.71
CA TYR A 153 45.90 -20.72 9.69
C TYR A 153 46.48 -20.81 8.28
N ASN A 154 47.49 -19.98 8.00
CA ASN A 154 48.32 -20.13 6.80
C ASN A 154 49.45 -21.13 7.06
N LEU A 155 50.15 -21.53 5.99
CA LEU A 155 51.28 -22.48 6.04
C LEU A 155 52.45 -22.05 6.95
N ASN A 156 52.46 -20.79 7.42
CA ASN A 156 53.46 -20.26 8.35
C ASN A 156 52.93 -20.14 9.78
N GLY A 157 51.78 -20.76 10.10
CA GLY A 157 51.20 -20.78 11.44
C GLY A 157 50.60 -19.44 11.91
N LYS A 158 50.26 -18.52 10.99
CA LYS A 158 49.54 -17.27 11.33
C LYS A 158 48.05 -17.39 11.04
N LYS A 159 47.22 -16.81 11.92
CA LYS A 159 45.77 -16.66 11.72
C LYS A 159 45.48 -15.92 10.41
N VAL A 160 44.38 -16.29 9.74
CA VAL A 160 44.02 -15.73 8.43
C VAL A 160 42.66 -15.04 8.48
N GLU A 161 42.61 -13.88 9.13
CA GLU A 161 41.43 -13.03 9.26
C GLU A 161 40.82 -12.68 7.90
N ILE A 162 41.66 -12.36 6.92
CA ILE A 162 41.21 -11.83 5.62
C ILE A 162 40.37 -12.85 4.84
N VAL A 163 40.68 -14.15 4.93
CA VAL A 163 39.92 -15.19 4.24
C VAL A 163 38.56 -15.33 4.91
N VAL A 164 38.50 -15.38 6.23
CA VAL A 164 37.22 -15.46 6.95
C VAL A 164 36.37 -14.21 6.71
N LYS A 165 36.96 -13.01 6.80
CA LYS A 165 36.33 -11.73 6.50
C LYS A 165 35.73 -11.71 5.10
N ARG A 166 36.46 -12.19 4.08
CA ARG A 166 35.94 -12.28 2.71
C ARG A 166 34.76 -13.23 2.62
N ILE A 167 34.84 -14.41 3.25
CA ILE A 167 33.76 -15.40 3.16
C ILE A 167 32.48 -14.89 3.85
N ILE A 168 32.58 -14.32 5.06
CA ILE A 168 31.39 -13.80 5.78
C ILE A 168 30.72 -12.61 5.08
N ASN A 169 31.47 -11.91 4.21
CA ASN A 169 30.99 -10.77 3.41
C ASN A 169 30.74 -11.13 1.93
N LYS A 170 30.75 -12.43 1.56
CA LYS A 170 30.53 -12.92 0.18
C LYS A 170 31.49 -12.35 -0.86
N LEU A 171 32.73 -12.04 -0.48
CA LEU A 171 33.78 -11.57 -1.37
C LEU A 171 34.62 -12.75 -1.90
N PRO A 172 35.19 -12.65 -3.12
CA PRO A 172 36.10 -13.67 -3.65
C PRO A 172 37.32 -13.89 -2.75
N TYR A 173 37.68 -15.16 -2.52
CA TYR A 173 38.79 -15.55 -1.66
C TYR A 173 39.54 -16.73 -2.27
N ASN A 174 40.83 -16.86 -1.94
CA ASN A 174 41.66 -17.98 -2.30
C ASN A 174 41.83 -18.90 -1.07
N LYS A 175 41.65 -20.21 -1.25
CA LYS A 175 41.81 -21.24 -0.21
C LYS A 175 43.21 -21.86 -0.19
N ASP A 176 43.97 -21.72 -1.27
CA ASP A 176 45.25 -22.41 -1.48
C ASP A 176 46.35 -21.95 -0.51
N SER A 177 46.14 -20.83 0.19
CA SER A 177 47.06 -20.29 1.19
C SER A 177 46.81 -20.78 2.62
N LEU A 178 45.81 -21.66 2.84
CA LEU A 178 45.44 -22.17 4.16
C LEU A 178 46.08 -23.54 4.43
N GLU A 179 46.58 -23.72 5.65
CA GLU A 179 47.09 -25.01 6.16
C GLU A 179 45.94 -25.98 6.46
N ASN A 180 44.81 -25.47 6.97
CA ASN A 180 43.65 -26.25 7.39
C ASN A 180 42.35 -25.79 6.67
N PRO A 181 42.25 -25.92 5.33
CA PRO A 181 41.12 -25.37 4.56
C PRO A 181 39.75 -25.95 4.95
N ASP A 182 39.71 -27.16 5.52
CA ASP A 182 38.47 -27.82 5.96
C ASP A 182 37.79 -27.12 7.14
N CYS A 183 38.52 -26.33 7.93
CA CYS A 183 37.94 -25.55 9.03
C CYS A 183 36.86 -24.56 8.54
N LEU A 184 36.96 -24.11 7.29
CA LEU A 184 36.02 -23.18 6.67
C LEU A 184 34.61 -23.78 6.52
N GLN A 185 34.47 -25.11 6.46
CA GLN A 185 33.15 -25.76 6.42
C GLN A 185 32.45 -25.70 7.79
N SER A 186 33.21 -25.56 8.87
CA SER A 186 32.71 -25.56 10.25
C SER A 186 32.24 -24.19 10.74
N LEU A 187 32.58 -23.12 10.03
CA LEU A 187 32.02 -21.79 10.23
C LEU A 187 30.51 -21.88 9.95
N GLN A 188 29.67 -21.98 10.99
CA GLN A 188 28.25 -22.31 10.85
C GLN A 188 27.44 -21.20 10.13
N TRP A 189 27.51 -21.18 8.80
CA TRP A 189 26.95 -20.17 7.89
C TRP A 189 25.44 -19.93 8.08
N GLY A 190 24.69 -20.98 8.42
CA GLY A 190 23.26 -20.92 8.70
C GLY A 190 22.90 -20.20 10.00
N LYS A 191 23.76 -20.25 11.04
CA LYS A 191 23.54 -19.53 12.30
C LYS A 191 23.81 -18.03 12.15
N LEU A 192 24.82 -17.62 11.36
CA LEU A 192 25.05 -16.19 11.05
C LEU A 192 23.87 -15.57 10.28
N ARG A 193 23.19 -16.34 9.41
CA ARG A 193 21.93 -15.95 8.75
C ARG A 193 20.76 -15.82 9.73
N ASN A 194 20.63 -16.74 10.69
CA ASN A 194 19.54 -16.74 11.67
C ASN A 194 19.73 -15.72 12.81
N ILE A 195 20.97 -15.42 13.20
CA ILE A 195 21.29 -14.43 14.24
C ILE A 195 21.10 -13.00 13.70
N TYR A 196 21.43 -12.76 12.41
CA TYR A 196 21.05 -11.52 11.72
C TYR A 196 19.54 -11.29 11.70
N ARG A 197 18.75 -12.36 11.53
CA ARG A 197 17.28 -12.28 11.55
C ARG A 197 16.70 -12.15 12.96
N ASN A 198 17.19 -12.87 13.97
CA ASN A 198 16.50 -12.92 15.26
C ASN A 198 16.89 -11.80 16.25
N MET A 199 18.11 -11.26 16.21
CA MET A 199 18.57 -10.26 17.20
C MET A 199 18.29 -8.80 16.83
N GLU A 200 18.21 -8.45 15.55
CA GLU A 200 17.79 -7.10 15.11
C GLU A 200 16.26 -6.99 14.94
N LEU A 201 15.57 -8.08 14.55
CA LEU A 201 14.11 -8.05 14.45
C LEU A 201 13.42 -8.00 15.82
N GLN A 202 14.06 -8.49 16.89
CA GLN A 202 13.60 -8.27 18.26
C GLN A 202 13.76 -6.81 18.74
N LYS A 203 14.61 -6.00 18.09
CA LYS A 203 14.78 -4.57 18.43
C LYS A 203 13.97 -3.63 17.54
N VAL A 204 13.54 -4.06 16.35
CA VAL A 204 12.70 -3.26 15.44
C VAL A 204 11.20 -3.57 15.62
N PHE A 205 10.84 -4.79 16.04
CA PHE A 205 9.45 -5.18 16.27
C PHE A 205 9.24 -5.56 17.74
N GLU A 206 8.89 -4.60 18.57
CA GLU A 206 8.20 -4.91 19.82
C GLU A 206 6.82 -5.46 19.44
N VAL A 207 6.69 -6.80 19.37
CA VAL A 207 5.43 -7.46 19.02
C VAL A 207 4.46 -7.30 20.18
N GLN A 208 3.71 -6.19 20.16
CA GLN A 208 2.66 -5.92 21.12
C GLN A 208 1.33 -6.51 20.61
N VAL A 209 0.85 -7.54 21.30
CA VAL A 209 -0.47 -8.13 21.06
C VAL A 209 -1.53 -7.20 21.62
N MET A 210 -2.42 -6.70 20.77
CA MET A 210 -3.55 -5.86 21.15
C MET A 210 -4.79 -6.68 21.50
N ARG A 211 -4.98 -7.82 20.82
CA ARG A 211 -6.10 -8.74 21.05
C ARG A 211 -5.70 -10.17 20.73
N THR A 212 -6.14 -11.11 21.55
CA THR A 212 -6.05 -12.55 21.27
C THR A 212 -7.42 -13.05 20.78
N PRO A 213 -7.48 -13.94 19.77
CA PRO A 213 -8.75 -14.50 19.29
C PRO A 213 -9.46 -15.29 20.38
N LYS A 214 -10.79 -15.16 20.44
CA LYS A 214 -11.68 -15.97 21.28
C LYS A 214 -12.01 -17.28 20.55
N GLU A 215 -12.40 -18.33 21.27
CA GLU A 215 -12.72 -19.65 20.68
C GLU A 215 -13.79 -19.56 19.57
N GLN A 216 -14.78 -18.69 19.80
CA GLN A 216 -15.89 -18.41 18.91
C GLN A 216 -15.53 -17.56 17.68
N ASP A 217 -14.31 -17.06 17.55
CA ASP A 217 -13.91 -16.25 16.39
C ASP A 217 -13.61 -17.14 15.17
N GLY A 218 -13.71 -16.56 13.97
CA GLY A 218 -13.38 -17.22 12.70
C GLY A 218 -14.27 -18.41 12.37
N LYS A 219 -15.57 -18.36 12.71
CA LYS A 219 -16.51 -19.45 12.42
C LYS A 219 -16.62 -19.71 10.92
N VAL A 220 -16.74 -18.65 10.12
CA VAL A 220 -16.89 -18.77 8.66
C VAL A 220 -15.62 -19.36 8.03
N VAL A 221 -14.43 -18.83 8.35
CA VAL A 221 -13.17 -19.37 7.81
C VAL A 221 -12.93 -20.82 8.25
N LYS A 222 -13.25 -21.18 9.50
CA LYS A 222 -13.13 -22.57 10.00
C LYS A 222 -14.10 -23.50 9.27
N LYS A 223 -15.34 -23.06 9.01
CA LYS A 223 -16.33 -23.83 8.23
C LYS A 223 -15.84 -24.08 6.81
N PHE A 224 -15.32 -23.04 6.14
CA PHE A 224 -14.80 -23.19 4.79
C PHE A 224 -13.54 -24.08 4.76
N LYS A 225 -12.61 -23.89 5.70
CA LYS A 225 -11.43 -24.74 5.85
C LYS A 225 -11.81 -26.22 5.99
N LYS A 226 -12.82 -26.55 6.80
CA LYS A 226 -13.29 -27.93 6.99
C LYS A 226 -13.78 -28.56 5.67
N ILE A 227 -14.51 -27.81 4.85
CA ILE A 227 -14.94 -28.28 3.52
C ILE A 227 -13.74 -28.63 2.64
N ILE A 228 -12.69 -27.80 2.67
CA ILE A 228 -11.46 -28.04 1.93
C ILE A 228 -10.73 -29.29 2.46
N GLU A 229 -10.55 -29.41 3.77
CA GLU A 229 -9.90 -30.57 4.40
C GLU A 229 -10.61 -31.88 4.05
N GLU A 230 -11.94 -31.91 4.14
CA GLU A 230 -12.76 -33.09 3.80
C GLU A 230 -12.69 -33.45 2.31
N LYS A 231 -12.78 -32.44 1.42
CA LYS A 231 -12.84 -32.68 -0.03
C LYS A 231 -11.49 -33.10 -0.62
N TYR A 232 -10.40 -32.51 -0.14
CA TYR A 232 -9.06 -32.72 -0.70
C TYR A 232 -8.19 -33.65 0.15
N GLY A 233 -8.69 -34.14 1.30
CA GLY A 233 -7.93 -35.04 2.18
C GLY A 233 -6.67 -34.40 2.76
N VAL A 234 -6.68 -33.07 2.96
CA VAL A 234 -5.56 -32.30 3.50
C VAL A 234 -5.80 -31.93 4.95
N LYS A 235 -4.72 -31.67 5.70
CA LYS A 235 -4.79 -31.17 7.08
C LYS A 235 -4.20 -29.77 7.17
N LEU A 236 -5.03 -28.79 7.50
CA LEU A 236 -4.70 -27.37 7.54
C LEU A 236 -4.71 -26.90 9.00
N ASN A 237 -3.56 -27.04 9.66
CA ASN A 237 -3.45 -26.89 11.12
C ASN A 237 -3.80 -25.47 11.62
N ASP A 238 -3.49 -24.44 10.84
CA ASP A 238 -3.75 -23.04 11.18
C ASP A 238 -4.17 -22.22 9.93
N TYR A 239 -4.47 -20.94 10.13
CA TYR A 239 -4.83 -20.03 9.03
C TYR A 239 -3.73 -19.95 7.97
N TRP A 240 -2.46 -19.95 8.37
CA TRP A 240 -1.35 -19.79 7.43
C TRP A 240 -1.11 -21.03 6.58
N ALA A 241 -1.34 -22.24 7.11
CA ALA A 241 -1.37 -23.47 6.33
C ALA A 241 -2.52 -23.43 5.30
N PHE A 242 -3.69 -22.89 5.68
CA PHE A 242 -4.79 -22.71 4.74
C PHE A 242 -4.49 -21.65 3.68
N TYR A 243 -3.88 -20.53 4.08
CA TYR A 243 -3.39 -19.50 3.16
C TYR A 243 -2.41 -20.08 2.14
N ASP A 244 -1.38 -20.81 2.60
CA ASP A 244 -0.39 -21.43 1.73
C ASP A 244 -1.06 -22.44 0.77
N TRP A 245 -2.02 -23.23 1.24
CA TRP A 245 -2.80 -24.12 0.38
C TRP A 245 -3.59 -23.33 -0.67
N SER A 246 -4.26 -22.24 -0.28
CA SER A 246 -5.13 -21.45 -1.15
C SER A 246 -4.38 -20.79 -2.32
N ILE A 247 -3.14 -20.34 -2.09
CA ILE A 247 -2.34 -19.71 -3.16
C ILE A 247 -1.62 -20.76 -4.02
N ASN A 248 -1.35 -21.95 -3.48
CA ASN A 248 -0.69 -23.03 -4.23
C ASN A 248 -1.66 -23.92 -5.02
N ASN A 249 -2.93 -23.95 -4.63
CA ASN A 249 -4.02 -24.66 -5.31
C ASN A 249 -5.08 -23.65 -5.78
N LEU A 250 -4.63 -22.67 -6.56
CA LEU A 250 -5.41 -21.46 -6.86
C LEU A 250 -6.72 -21.77 -7.60
N CYS A 251 -6.70 -22.69 -8.57
CA CYS A 251 -7.89 -23.06 -9.33
C CYS A 251 -8.91 -23.82 -8.47
N GLU A 252 -8.42 -24.75 -7.64
CA GLU A 252 -9.22 -25.51 -6.68
C GLU A 252 -9.85 -24.58 -5.65
N PHE A 253 -9.06 -23.70 -5.03
CA PHE A 253 -9.53 -22.73 -4.05
C PHE A 253 -10.66 -21.86 -4.61
N TRP A 254 -10.46 -21.23 -5.77
CA TRP A 254 -11.47 -20.33 -6.35
C TRP A 254 -12.70 -21.07 -6.88
N LYS A 255 -12.56 -22.34 -7.31
CA LYS A 255 -13.69 -23.21 -7.61
C LYS A 255 -14.53 -23.51 -6.36
N GLU A 256 -13.89 -23.86 -5.25
CA GLU A 256 -14.61 -24.10 -4.00
C GLU A 256 -15.22 -22.82 -3.44
N MET A 257 -14.55 -21.68 -3.62
CA MET A 257 -15.09 -20.38 -3.27
C MET A 257 -16.39 -20.08 -4.03
N TRP A 258 -16.41 -20.34 -5.34
CA TRP A 258 -17.61 -20.19 -6.16
C TRP A 258 -18.80 -21.00 -5.60
N ASP A 259 -18.53 -22.25 -5.21
CA ASP A 259 -19.56 -23.15 -4.67
C ASP A 259 -19.99 -22.75 -3.26
N PHE A 260 -19.03 -22.38 -2.41
CA PHE A 260 -19.29 -21.96 -1.03
C PHE A 260 -20.15 -20.70 -0.97
N LEU A 261 -19.88 -19.73 -1.86
CA LEU A 261 -20.66 -18.50 -2.00
C LEU A 261 -22.02 -18.71 -2.67
N GLY A 262 -22.20 -19.85 -3.35
CA GLY A 262 -23.44 -20.16 -4.08
C GLY A 262 -23.72 -19.14 -5.18
N ILE A 263 -22.72 -18.86 -6.02
CA ILE A 263 -22.83 -17.92 -7.15
C ILE A 263 -23.96 -18.36 -8.11
N ILE A 264 -24.89 -17.44 -8.36
CA ILE A 264 -25.97 -17.62 -9.32
C ILE A 264 -25.41 -17.40 -10.72
N SER A 265 -25.59 -18.41 -11.58
CA SER A 265 -25.15 -18.40 -12.97
C SER A 265 -26.12 -19.20 -13.83
N SER A 266 -26.38 -18.72 -15.05
CA SER A 266 -27.15 -19.46 -16.06
C SER A 266 -26.34 -20.56 -16.74
N LYS A 267 -25.01 -20.39 -16.80
CA LYS A 267 -24.06 -21.42 -17.22
C LYS A 267 -22.85 -21.40 -16.29
N ARG A 268 -22.50 -22.57 -15.77
CA ARG A 268 -21.26 -22.76 -15.00
C ARG A 268 -20.03 -22.64 -15.91
N PHE A 269 -18.90 -22.25 -15.35
CA PHE A 269 -17.62 -22.19 -16.06
C PHE A 269 -17.16 -23.57 -16.55
N ASP A 270 -16.39 -23.54 -17.64
CA ASP A 270 -15.71 -24.70 -18.22
C ASP A 270 -14.28 -24.80 -17.65
N LYS A 271 -13.63 -23.66 -17.36
CA LYS A 271 -12.27 -23.57 -16.81
C LYS A 271 -12.16 -22.41 -15.81
N VAL A 272 -11.52 -22.63 -14.66
CA VAL A 272 -11.36 -21.60 -13.61
C VAL A 272 -10.34 -20.54 -14.01
N LEU A 273 -9.17 -20.96 -14.47
CA LEU A 273 -8.09 -20.09 -14.89
C LEU A 273 -7.10 -20.90 -15.75
N ASP A 274 -6.44 -20.26 -16.72
CA ASP A 274 -5.28 -20.84 -17.38
C ASP A 274 -3.99 -20.29 -16.76
N LEU A 275 -3.31 -21.11 -15.95
CA LEU A 275 -2.06 -20.73 -15.30
C LEU A 275 -0.86 -20.60 -16.27
N ASN A 276 -1.02 -21.00 -17.54
CA ASN A 276 0.02 -20.79 -18.56
C ASN A 276 -0.02 -19.38 -19.17
N VAL A 277 -1.10 -18.62 -18.93
CA VAL A 277 -1.23 -17.25 -19.41
C VAL A 277 -0.63 -16.31 -18.36
N PRO A 278 0.40 -15.52 -18.69
CA PRO A 278 1.00 -14.55 -17.77
C PRO A 278 -0.06 -13.57 -17.23
N MET A 279 0.11 -13.15 -15.99
CA MET A 279 -0.75 -12.14 -15.37
C MET A 279 -0.70 -10.80 -16.11
N SER A 280 0.43 -10.47 -16.74
CA SER A 280 0.59 -9.29 -17.60
C SER A 280 -0.34 -9.25 -18.81
N GLU A 281 -0.92 -10.40 -19.19
CA GLU A 281 -1.89 -10.54 -20.29
C GLU A 281 -3.34 -10.67 -19.79
N SER A 282 -3.61 -10.38 -18.51
CA SER A 282 -4.95 -10.42 -17.89
C SER A 282 -5.68 -11.75 -18.11
N PRO A 283 -5.20 -12.87 -17.52
CA PRO A 283 -5.75 -14.20 -17.77
C PRO A 283 -7.23 -14.26 -17.37
N LYS A 284 -8.03 -14.95 -18.20
CA LYS A 284 -9.48 -15.03 -18.02
C LYS A 284 -9.83 -15.98 -16.86
N TRP A 285 -10.60 -15.44 -15.92
CA TRP A 285 -11.20 -16.21 -14.84
C TRP A 285 -12.56 -16.77 -15.24
N PHE A 286 -12.84 -18.01 -14.79
CA PHE A 286 -14.11 -18.71 -14.95
C PHE A 286 -14.62 -18.70 -16.40
N GLU A 287 -13.73 -19.02 -17.34
CA GLU A 287 -14.04 -19.07 -18.76
C GLU A 287 -15.22 -20.02 -19.03
N GLY A 288 -16.12 -19.57 -19.89
CA GLY A 288 -17.35 -20.29 -20.22
C GLY A 288 -18.55 -19.94 -19.33
N ALA A 289 -18.34 -19.34 -18.14
CA ALA A 289 -19.45 -18.97 -17.26
C ALA A 289 -20.34 -17.87 -17.87
N LYS A 290 -21.63 -17.95 -17.54
CA LYS A 290 -22.63 -16.92 -17.82
C LYS A 290 -23.40 -16.58 -16.55
N LEU A 291 -23.31 -15.33 -16.13
CA LEU A 291 -23.92 -14.82 -14.89
C LEU A 291 -24.27 -13.34 -15.05
N ASN A 292 -24.97 -12.79 -14.06
CA ASN A 292 -25.19 -11.36 -13.93
C ASN A 292 -24.80 -10.87 -12.52
N TYR A 293 -24.13 -9.72 -12.46
CA TYR A 293 -23.67 -9.14 -11.19
C TYR A 293 -24.84 -8.75 -10.29
N ALA A 294 -25.83 -8.02 -10.81
CA ALA A 294 -27.01 -7.60 -10.04
C ALA A 294 -27.90 -8.77 -9.64
N GLU A 295 -28.00 -9.83 -10.46
CA GLU A 295 -28.77 -11.04 -10.09
C GLU A 295 -28.24 -11.66 -8.79
N ASN A 296 -26.92 -11.64 -8.62
CA ASN A 296 -26.27 -12.10 -7.39
C ASN A 296 -26.48 -11.12 -6.23
N LEU A 297 -26.42 -9.80 -6.46
CA LEU A 297 -26.68 -8.79 -5.43
C LEU A 297 -28.15 -8.75 -4.97
N LEU A 298 -29.08 -9.01 -5.87
CA LEU A 298 -30.54 -8.94 -5.67
C LEU A 298 -31.17 -10.33 -5.47
N ARG A 299 -30.37 -11.30 -5.01
CA ARG A 299 -30.85 -12.67 -4.78
C ARG A 299 -31.84 -12.79 -3.63
N TYR A 300 -31.76 -11.87 -2.67
CA TYR A 300 -32.71 -11.76 -1.56
C TYR A 300 -33.80 -10.75 -1.89
N ARG A 301 -35.05 -11.09 -1.55
CA ARG A 301 -36.26 -10.30 -1.88
C ARG A 301 -37.30 -10.36 -0.76
N ASP A 302 -36.81 -10.39 0.48
CA ASP A 302 -37.63 -10.45 1.69
C ASP A 302 -37.68 -9.09 2.40
N ASP A 303 -38.37 -9.04 3.53
CA ASP A 303 -38.61 -7.82 4.30
C ASP A 303 -37.43 -7.45 5.23
N ASN A 304 -36.28 -8.14 5.12
CA ASN A 304 -35.07 -7.74 5.84
C ASN A 304 -34.56 -6.40 5.32
N ILE A 305 -33.98 -5.58 6.20
CA ILE A 305 -33.45 -4.27 5.82
C ILE A 305 -32.18 -4.45 4.98
N SER A 306 -32.19 -3.88 3.79
CA SER A 306 -31.05 -3.81 2.86
C SER A 306 -30.22 -2.56 3.12
N LEU A 307 -30.87 -1.40 3.20
CA LEU A 307 -30.21 -0.10 3.30
C LEU A 307 -30.86 0.75 4.40
N ILE A 308 -30.04 1.45 5.17
CA ILE A 308 -30.43 2.54 6.06
C ILE A 308 -29.69 3.78 5.57
N VAL A 309 -30.43 4.81 5.19
CA VAL A 309 -29.87 6.08 4.72
C VAL A 309 -30.01 7.09 5.84
N THR A 310 -28.90 7.73 6.21
CA THR A 310 -28.89 8.82 7.19
C THR A 310 -27.82 9.84 6.81
N GLY A 311 -27.78 10.99 7.46
CA GLY A 311 -26.83 12.03 7.15
C GLY A 311 -26.95 13.24 8.04
N GLU A 312 -26.45 14.38 7.54
CA GLU A 312 -26.48 15.65 8.25
C GLU A 312 -27.91 16.17 8.52
N GLU A 313 -28.87 15.85 7.68
CA GLU A 313 -30.29 16.21 7.88
C GLU A 313 -30.96 15.42 9.02
N ARG A 314 -30.32 14.35 9.50
CA ARG A 314 -30.82 13.40 10.53
C ARG A 314 -32.12 12.68 10.19
N GLU A 315 -32.77 13.02 9.08
CA GLU A 315 -33.79 12.17 8.47
C GLU A 315 -33.19 10.80 8.18
N THR A 316 -33.96 9.76 8.46
CA THR A 316 -33.52 8.39 8.20
C THR A 316 -34.59 7.67 7.43
N GLU A 317 -34.15 7.01 6.36
CA GLU A 317 -34.98 6.13 5.57
C GLU A 317 -34.42 4.70 5.62
N THR A 318 -35.32 3.72 5.54
CA THR A 318 -34.95 2.31 5.47
C THR A 318 -35.53 1.68 4.22
N VAL A 319 -34.74 0.85 3.54
CA VAL A 319 -35.12 0.11 2.35
C VAL A 319 -34.95 -1.38 2.63
N THR A 320 -36.01 -2.16 2.47
CA THR A 320 -35.98 -3.63 2.54
C THR A 320 -35.35 -4.24 1.28
N TYR A 321 -34.91 -5.50 1.34
CA TYR A 321 -34.45 -6.22 0.15
C TYR A 321 -35.54 -6.34 -0.93
N LYS A 322 -36.80 -6.52 -0.52
CA LYS A 322 -37.95 -6.47 -1.42
C LYS A 322 -38.08 -5.12 -2.13
N GLN A 323 -38.03 -4.01 -1.40
CA GLN A 323 -38.09 -2.67 -1.98
C GLN A 323 -36.89 -2.40 -2.89
N MET A 324 -35.67 -2.77 -2.47
CA MET A 324 -34.44 -2.65 -3.27
C MET A 324 -34.58 -3.33 -4.63
N TYR A 325 -35.18 -4.54 -4.67
CA TYR A 325 -35.46 -5.25 -5.90
C TYR A 325 -36.49 -4.54 -6.79
N GLU A 326 -37.63 -4.12 -6.23
CA GLU A 326 -38.70 -3.47 -7.01
C GLU A 326 -38.24 -2.11 -7.57
N GLU A 327 -37.48 -1.33 -6.81
CA GLU A 327 -36.87 -0.08 -7.28
C GLU A 327 -35.86 -0.33 -8.41
N ALA A 328 -34.92 -1.26 -8.21
CA ALA A 328 -33.96 -1.62 -9.25
C ALA A 328 -34.64 -2.17 -10.51
N LYS A 329 -35.75 -2.90 -10.36
CA LYS A 329 -36.59 -3.40 -11.47
C LYS A 329 -37.21 -2.25 -12.26
N LEU A 330 -37.75 -1.23 -11.59
CA LEU A 330 -38.32 -0.03 -12.24
C LEU A 330 -37.25 0.77 -12.99
N TYR A 331 -36.09 1.02 -12.36
CA TYR A 331 -34.97 1.68 -13.02
C TYR A 331 -34.48 0.90 -14.24
N ALA A 332 -34.36 -0.44 -14.14
CA ALA A 332 -33.93 -1.28 -15.25
C ALA A 332 -34.93 -1.26 -16.42
N ALA A 333 -36.24 -1.24 -16.13
CA ALA A 333 -37.29 -1.11 -17.13
C ALA A 333 -37.22 0.25 -17.84
N ALA A 334 -37.05 1.34 -17.08
CA ALA A 334 -36.91 2.69 -17.61
C ALA A 334 -35.64 2.82 -18.48
N PHE A 335 -34.49 2.32 -18.01
CA PHE A 335 -33.25 2.30 -18.81
C PHE A 335 -33.42 1.52 -20.12
N ARG A 336 -34.07 0.36 -20.09
CA ARG A 336 -34.34 -0.40 -21.32
C ARG A 336 -35.26 0.32 -22.30
N LYS A 337 -36.35 0.93 -21.81
CA LYS A 337 -37.28 1.69 -22.66
C LYS A 337 -36.66 2.96 -23.23
N PHE A 338 -35.79 3.62 -22.46
CA PHE A 338 -34.96 4.73 -22.96
C PHE A 338 -33.97 4.26 -24.04
N GLY A 339 -33.57 2.98 -24.02
CA GLY A 339 -32.71 2.38 -25.03
C GLY A 339 -31.26 2.15 -24.57
N VAL A 340 -31.00 2.05 -23.27
CA VAL A 340 -29.71 1.60 -22.74
C VAL A 340 -29.50 0.13 -23.10
N ARG A 341 -28.33 -0.18 -23.65
CA ARG A 341 -27.95 -1.52 -24.11
C ARG A 341 -26.78 -2.06 -23.31
N LYS A 342 -26.53 -3.37 -23.43
CA LYS A 342 -25.33 -4.01 -22.89
C LYS A 342 -24.08 -3.28 -23.39
N GLY A 343 -23.19 -2.92 -22.47
CA GLY A 343 -21.96 -2.17 -22.76
C GLY A 343 -22.10 -0.65 -22.76
N ASP A 344 -23.32 -0.10 -22.78
CA ASP A 344 -23.53 1.34 -22.57
C ASP A 344 -23.10 1.71 -21.14
N ILE A 345 -22.68 2.95 -20.92
CA ILE A 345 -22.18 3.42 -19.63
C ILE A 345 -23.17 4.38 -18.99
N VAL A 346 -23.48 4.11 -17.72
CA VAL A 346 -24.26 4.98 -16.85
C VAL A 346 -23.31 5.54 -15.80
N VAL A 347 -23.16 6.87 -15.79
CA VAL A 347 -22.33 7.58 -14.82
C VAL A 347 -23.17 8.14 -13.69
N CYS A 348 -22.62 8.10 -12.48
CA CYS A 348 -23.22 8.62 -11.27
C CYS A 348 -22.42 9.82 -10.76
N TYR A 349 -23.12 10.92 -10.45
CA TYR A 349 -22.52 12.15 -9.94
C TYR A 349 -23.37 12.72 -8.80
N MET A 350 -23.49 11.97 -7.70
CA MET A 350 -24.37 12.27 -6.57
C MET A 350 -23.76 11.91 -5.23
N SER A 351 -24.35 12.43 -4.17
CA SER A 351 -24.01 12.13 -2.77
C SER A 351 -24.46 10.72 -2.38
N ASN A 352 -24.23 10.32 -1.12
CA ASN A 352 -24.57 8.98 -0.63
C ASN A 352 -26.09 8.82 -0.43
N ARG A 353 -26.82 8.51 -1.50
CA ARG A 353 -28.28 8.30 -1.47
C ARG A 353 -28.68 6.90 -1.92
N LYS A 354 -29.90 6.47 -1.57
CA LYS A 354 -30.48 5.16 -1.97
C LYS A 354 -30.58 5.01 -3.49
N GLU A 355 -30.86 6.10 -4.19
CA GLU A 355 -31.01 6.13 -5.65
C GLU A 355 -29.73 5.70 -6.38
N ALA A 356 -28.55 5.94 -5.78
CA ALA A 356 -27.28 5.45 -6.31
C ALA A 356 -27.24 3.91 -6.37
N PHE A 357 -27.77 3.25 -5.34
CA PHE A 357 -27.83 1.78 -5.27
C PHE A 357 -28.86 1.24 -6.28
N PHE A 358 -30.04 1.85 -6.37
CA PHE A 358 -31.06 1.47 -7.34
C PHE A 358 -30.54 1.59 -8.77
N ALA A 359 -29.92 2.72 -9.10
CA ALA A 359 -29.35 2.97 -10.42
C ALA A 359 -28.17 2.03 -10.73
N MET A 360 -27.27 1.76 -9.76
CA MET A 360 -26.17 0.81 -9.95
C MET A 360 -26.69 -0.59 -10.23
N HIS A 361 -27.59 -1.12 -9.38
CA HIS A 361 -28.14 -2.46 -9.56
C HIS A 361 -28.90 -2.59 -10.89
N ALA A 362 -29.71 -1.58 -11.24
CA ALA A 362 -30.41 -1.55 -12.51
C ALA A 362 -29.46 -1.54 -13.73
N THR A 363 -28.43 -0.69 -13.69
CA THR A 363 -27.41 -0.58 -14.76
C THR A 363 -26.75 -1.93 -15.02
N VAL A 364 -26.21 -2.56 -13.97
CA VAL A 364 -25.46 -3.81 -14.14
C VAL A 364 -26.38 -5.01 -14.37
N SER A 365 -27.67 -4.93 -14.02
CA SER A 365 -28.66 -5.96 -14.36
C SER A 365 -28.94 -6.08 -15.85
N ILE A 366 -28.83 -4.98 -16.60
CA ILE A 366 -29.08 -4.95 -18.04
C ILE A 366 -27.80 -5.10 -18.87
N GLY A 367 -26.67 -5.40 -18.22
CA GLY A 367 -25.37 -5.58 -18.84
C GLY A 367 -24.68 -4.26 -19.24
N ALA A 368 -25.23 -3.13 -18.82
CA ALA A 368 -24.57 -1.83 -18.90
C ALA A 368 -23.49 -1.70 -17.81
N ILE A 369 -22.62 -0.71 -17.95
CA ILE A 369 -21.43 -0.53 -17.12
C ILE A 369 -21.66 0.66 -16.19
N TRP A 370 -21.43 0.45 -14.90
CA TRP A 370 -21.56 1.48 -13.89
C TRP A 370 -20.24 2.21 -13.65
N THR A 371 -20.30 3.52 -13.48
CA THR A 371 -19.17 4.34 -13.05
C THR A 371 -19.65 5.53 -12.24
N GLY A 372 -18.79 6.16 -11.45
CA GLY A 372 -19.21 7.31 -10.66
C GLY A 372 -18.07 8.18 -10.16
N SER A 373 -18.44 9.37 -9.72
CA SER A 373 -17.55 10.30 -9.05
C SER A 373 -18.28 11.07 -7.96
N LEU A 374 -17.52 11.45 -6.92
CA LEU A 374 -18.01 12.27 -5.82
C LEU A 374 -18.51 13.64 -6.35
N PRO A 375 -19.71 14.11 -5.99
CA PRO A 375 -20.31 15.36 -6.51
C PRO A 375 -19.60 16.63 -6.01
N LEU A 376 -18.72 16.49 -5.02
CA LEU A 376 -17.90 17.58 -4.50
C LEU A 376 -16.83 18.04 -5.50
N ILE A 377 -16.39 17.18 -6.42
CA ILE A 377 -15.37 17.60 -7.38
C ILE A 377 -15.89 18.69 -8.32
N GLY A 378 -14.98 19.44 -8.93
CA GLY A 378 -15.31 20.45 -9.92
C GLY A 378 -15.72 19.83 -11.26
N VAL A 379 -16.32 20.66 -12.11
CA VAL A 379 -16.76 20.27 -13.45
C VAL A 379 -15.60 19.72 -14.27
N GLN A 380 -14.43 20.37 -14.25
CA GLN A 380 -13.28 19.93 -15.07
C GLN A 380 -12.74 18.57 -14.61
N ALA A 381 -12.67 18.35 -13.30
CA ALA A 381 -12.25 17.08 -12.73
C ALA A 381 -13.25 15.96 -13.07
N ALA A 382 -14.54 16.23 -13.09
CA ALA A 382 -15.56 15.27 -13.52
C ALA A 382 -15.47 15.00 -15.03
N LEU A 383 -15.35 16.03 -15.86
CA LEU A 383 -15.21 15.91 -17.32
C LEU A 383 -13.97 15.10 -17.72
N SER A 384 -12.84 15.29 -17.04
CA SER A 384 -11.62 14.53 -17.34
C SER A 384 -11.78 13.02 -17.13
N ARG A 385 -12.70 12.61 -16.25
CA ARG A 385 -13.06 11.20 -16.00
C ARG A 385 -14.11 10.72 -17.01
N PHE A 386 -15.17 11.50 -17.20
CA PHE A 386 -16.34 11.07 -17.96
C PHE A 386 -16.10 11.07 -19.47
N LYS A 387 -15.29 11.99 -20.00
CA LYS A 387 -14.93 12.02 -21.43
C LYS A 387 -14.17 10.76 -21.89
N GLN A 388 -13.46 10.09 -20.98
CA GLN A 388 -12.75 8.85 -21.33
C GLN A 388 -13.71 7.71 -21.68
N VAL A 389 -14.86 7.69 -21.04
CA VAL A 389 -15.82 6.58 -21.11
C VAL A 389 -17.06 6.93 -21.93
N ASN A 390 -17.27 8.20 -22.28
CA ASN A 390 -18.41 8.68 -23.09
C ASN A 390 -19.76 8.13 -22.61
N PRO A 391 -20.19 8.46 -21.37
CA PRO A 391 -21.40 7.92 -20.80
C PRO A 391 -22.64 8.35 -21.59
N LYS A 392 -23.67 7.49 -21.59
CA LYS A 392 -24.96 7.73 -22.22
C LYS A 392 -25.95 8.41 -21.27
N ILE A 393 -25.92 8.01 -20.00
CA ILE A 393 -26.78 8.55 -18.94
C ILE A 393 -25.90 9.07 -17.80
N CYS A 394 -26.27 10.24 -17.26
CA CYS A 394 -25.78 10.73 -15.97
C CYS A 394 -26.92 10.72 -14.95
N VAL A 395 -26.72 10.07 -13.80
CA VAL A 395 -27.64 10.13 -12.65
C VAL A 395 -27.01 11.01 -11.58
N THR A 396 -27.73 12.03 -11.12
CA THR A 396 -27.22 13.08 -10.23
C THR A 396 -28.30 13.52 -9.23
N VAL A 397 -27.93 14.36 -8.27
CA VAL A 397 -28.84 15.09 -7.37
C VAL A 397 -28.88 16.57 -7.74
N ASP A 398 -29.92 17.30 -7.35
CA ASP A 398 -30.01 18.77 -7.52
C ASP A 398 -29.25 19.54 -6.44
N SER A 399 -29.30 19.10 -5.18
CA SER A 399 -28.49 19.63 -4.07
C SER A 399 -28.24 18.60 -2.98
N PHE A 400 -27.28 18.84 -2.10
CA PHE A 400 -27.05 18.04 -0.90
C PHE A 400 -26.33 18.85 0.19
N LEU A 401 -26.38 18.39 1.44
CA LEU A 401 -25.65 19.02 2.54
C LEU A 401 -24.21 18.50 2.67
N HIS A 402 -23.30 19.43 2.95
CA HIS A 402 -21.93 19.12 3.35
C HIS A 402 -21.45 20.12 4.42
N GLN A 403 -21.19 19.63 5.63
CA GLN A 403 -20.82 20.48 6.77
C GLN A 403 -21.88 21.56 7.07
N GLY A 404 -23.15 21.22 6.88
CA GLY A 404 -24.30 22.11 7.06
C GLY A 404 -24.51 23.15 5.96
N GLU A 405 -23.65 23.18 4.93
CA GLU A 405 -23.85 24.02 3.76
C GLU A 405 -24.58 23.23 2.66
N GLU A 406 -25.58 23.86 2.05
CA GLU A 406 -26.28 23.29 0.89
C GLU A 406 -25.47 23.55 -0.40
N ILE A 407 -25.07 22.47 -1.07
CA ILE A 407 -24.33 22.51 -2.33
C ILE A 407 -25.32 22.37 -3.48
N ASP A 408 -25.48 23.43 -4.28
CA ASP A 408 -26.27 23.42 -5.50
C ASP A 408 -25.49 22.79 -6.66
N MET A 409 -26.05 21.73 -7.25
CA MET A 409 -25.45 20.99 -8.36
C MET A 409 -25.89 21.48 -9.72
N LEU A 410 -27.04 22.17 -9.83
CA LEU A 410 -27.61 22.56 -11.13
C LEU A 410 -26.64 23.37 -12.01
N PRO A 411 -25.86 24.35 -11.49
CA PRO A 411 -24.87 25.06 -12.29
C PRO A 411 -23.79 24.12 -12.84
N LYS A 412 -23.27 23.21 -12.02
CA LYS A 412 -22.28 22.21 -12.46
C LYS A 412 -22.86 21.32 -13.56
N LEU A 413 -24.12 20.89 -13.42
CA LEU A 413 -24.77 20.01 -14.38
C LEU A 413 -24.94 20.64 -15.76
N LYS A 414 -25.21 21.94 -15.83
CA LYS A 414 -25.25 22.67 -17.09
C LYS A 414 -23.91 22.56 -17.84
N GLU A 415 -22.80 22.85 -17.16
CA GLU A 415 -21.47 22.76 -17.77
C GLU A 415 -21.09 21.31 -18.12
N ILE A 416 -21.48 20.34 -17.29
CA ILE A 416 -21.27 18.91 -17.58
C ILE A 416 -22.01 18.49 -18.84
N ALA A 417 -23.27 18.92 -19.01
CA ALA A 417 -24.08 18.64 -20.19
C ALA A 417 -23.46 19.24 -21.46
N GLU A 418 -22.88 20.45 -21.37
CA GLU A 418 -22.17 21.09 -22.47
C GLU A 418 -20.83 20.40 -22.79
N GLY A 419 -20.12 19.92 -21.77
CA GLY A 419 -18.83 19.26 -21.89
C GLY A 419 -18.89 17.78 -22.29
N LEU A 420 -20.05 17.14 -22.27
CA LEU A 420 -20.27 15.71 -22.63
C LEU A 420 -21.39 15.55 -23.66
N PRO A 421 -21.10 15.76 -24.96
CA PRO A 421 -22.08 15.55 -26.04
C PRO A 421 -22.61 14.12 -26.14
N SER A 422 -21.94 13.13 -25.53
CA SER A 422 -22.39 11.74 -25.48
C SER A 422 -23.60 11.51 -24.57
N LEU A 423 -23.89 12.45 -23.65
CA LEU A 423 -25.01 12.31 -22.72
C LEU A 423 -26.35 12.51 -23.44
N GLU A 424 -27.10 11.42 -23.56
CA GLU A 424 -28.46 11.42 -24.09
C GLU A 424 -29.51 11.74 -23.01
N LYS A 425 -29.16 11.56 -21.72
CA LYS A 425 -30.03 11.88 -20.59
C LYS A 425 -29.25 12.25 -19.33
N ILE A 426 -29.74 13.27 -18.61
CA ILE A 426 -29.33 13.62 -17.25
C ILE A 426 -30.56 13.45 -16.35
N ILE A 427 -30.48 12.53 -15.39
CA ILE A 427 -31.56 12.19 -14.47
C ILE A 427 -31.25 12.84 -13.13
N ILE A 428 -32.05 13.83 -12.74
CA ILE A 428 -31.86 14.62 -11.53
C ILE A 428 -32.80 14.08 -10.44
N VAL A 429 -32.21 13.61 -9.34
CA VAL A 429 -32.91 13.20 -8.13
C VAL A 429 -33.19 14.45 -7.28
N PRO A 430 -34.47 14.78 -7.00
CA PRO A 430 -34.80 15.87 -6.10
C PRO A 430 -34.35 15.57 -4.67
N SER A 431 -33.63 16.50 -4.03
CA SER A 431 -33.20 16.42 -2.64
C SER A 431 -34.33 16.70 -1.65
N LYS A 432 -35.25 17.59 -2.04
CA LYS A 432 -36.43 18.02 -1.26
C LYS A 432 -37.71 17.92 -2.10
N SER A 433 -38.87 17.95 -1.45
CA SER A 433 -40.17 17.82 -2.13
C SER A 433 -40.47 18.93 -3.13
N ASP A 434 -39.98 20.15 -2.89
CA ASP A 434 -40.14 21.31 -3.77
C ASP A 434 -39.02 21.43 -4.82
N SER A 435 -37.94 20.65 -4.70
CA SER A 435 -36.85 20.63 -5.69
C SER A 435 -37.31 20.21 -7.09
N SER A 436 -38.37 19.41 -7.19
CA SER A 436 -38.98 19.02 -8.47
C SER A 436 -39.65 20.18 -9.22
N LEU A 437 -39.81 21.35 -8.57
CA LEU A 437 -40.34 22.57 -9.18
C LEU A 437 -39.25 23.49 -9.75
N LYS A 438 -37.96 23.18 -9.51
CA LYS A 438 -36.84 23.97 -10.02
C LYS A 438 -36.78 23.92 -11.55
N ASP A 439 -36.45 25.05 -12.17
CA ASP A 439 -36.28 25.13 -13.63
C ASP A 439 -34.96 24.47 -14.06
N ILE A 440 -35.08 23.32 -14.72
CA ILE A 440 -33.95 22.57 -15.30
C ILE A 440 -33.86 22.72 -16.83
N SER A 441 -34.71 23.55 -17.44
CA SER A 441 -34.79 23.71 -18.92
C SER A 441 -33.47 24.16 -19.56
N THR A 442 -32.61 24.83 -18.80
CA THR A 442 -31.29 25.28 -19.25
C THR A 442 -30.24 24.16 -19.26
N ILE A 443 -30.52 23.00 -18.65
CA ILE A 443 -29.64 21.84 -18.62
C ILE A 443 -30.08 20.89 -19.74
N LYS A 444 -29.24 20.74 -20.77
CA LYS A 444 -29.53 19.90 -21.93
C LYS A 444 -29.80 18.46 -21.52
N ASN A 445 -30.79 17.85 -22.17
CA ASN A 445 -31.18 16.45 -21.96
C ASN A 445 -31.52 16.09 -20.51
N SER A 446 -31.90 17.06 -19.67
CA SER A 446 -32.26 16.81 -18.27
C SER A 446 -33.73 16.42 -18.10
N CYS A 447 -34.01 15.67 -17.04
CA CYS A 447 -35.36 15.37 -16.53
C CYS A 447 -35.25 15.03 -15.03
N PHE A 448 -36.36 15.12 -14.32
CA PHE A 448 -36.42 14.62 -12.95
C PHE A 448 -36.58 13.10 -12.91
N LEU A 449 -36.17 12.49 -11.79
CA LEU A 449 -36.19 11.05 -11.62
C LEU A 449 -37.56 10.42 -11.88
N GLU A 450 -38.63 10.94 -11.29
CA GLU A 450 -39.98 10.37 -11.45
C GLU A 450 -40.46 10.40 -12.91
N GLU A 451 -40.18 11.50 -13.62
CA GLU A 451 -40.47 11.60 -15.05
C GLU A 451 -39.74 10.51 -15.84
N PHE A 452 -38.47 10.27 -15.54
CA PHE A 452 -37.70 9.21 -16.17
C PHE A 452 -38.25 7.81 -15.85
N LEU A 453 -38.52 7.53 -14.57
CA LEU A 453 -39.00 6.21 -14.12
C LEU A 453 -40.40 5.89 -14.64
N SER A 454 -41.26 6.90 -14.84
CA SER A 454 -42.60 6.72 -15.40
C SER A 454 -42.57 6.06 -16.78
N GLN A 455 -41.48 6.26 -17.55
CA GLN A 455 -41.27 5.62 -18.84
C GLN A 455 -41.13 4.10 -18.70
N GLY A 456 -40.63 3.61 -17.56
CA GLY A 456 -40.48 2.19 -17.26
C GLY A 456 -41.80 1.44 -17.13
N LEU A 457 -42.90 2.13 -16.80
CA LEU A 457 -44.20 1.54 -16.53
C LEU A 457 -44.89 1.05 -17.81
N GLU A 458 -45.61 -0.06 -17.71
CA GLU A 458 -46.55 -0.52 -18.73
C GLU A 458 -47.82 0.33 -18.71
N LYS A 459 -48.67 0.17 -19.74
CA LYS A 459 -49.92 0.93 -19.89
C LYS A 459 -50.89 0.75 -18.71
N ASP A 460 -50.80 -0.38 -18.02
CA ASP A 460 -51.59 -0.71 -16.83
C ASP A 460 -50.93 -0.23 -15.51
N GLY A 461 -49.79 0.45 -15.58
CA GLY A 461 -49.03 0.92 -14.43
C GLY A 461 -48.11 -0.14 -13.81
N SER A 462 -48.07 -1.36 -14.35
CA SER A 462 -47.18 -2.41 -13.85
C SER A 462 -45.74 -2.23 -14.32
N VAL A 463 -44.78 -2.82 -13.59
CA VAL A 463 -43.37 -2.84 -13.98
C VAL A 463 -43.03 -4.20 -14.60
N PRO A 464 -42.45 -4.25 -15.82
CA PRO A 464 -42.03 -5.49 -16.45
C PRO A 464 -41.06 -6.31 -15.59
N ASP A 465 -41.18 -7.63 -15.65
CA ASP A 465 -40.28 -8.53 -14.90
C ASP A 465 -38.80 -8.27 -15.21
N MET A 466 -37.99 -8.30 -14.15
CA MET A 466 -36.57 -8.05 -14.24
C MET A 466 -35.88 -9.21 -14.96
N LYS A 467 -35.49 -8.97 -16.21
CA LYS A 467 -34.61 -9.89 -16.94
C LYS A 467 -33.15 -9.51 -16.66
N PHE A 468 -32.34 -10.46 -16.20
CA PHE A 468 -30.92 -10.23 -15.98
C PHE A 468 -30.12 -10.60 -17.23
N GLU A 469 -29.34 -9.66 -17.76
CA GLU A 469 -28.48 -9.89 -18.92
C GLU A 469 -27.33 -10.82 -18.55
N GLN A 470 -27.29 -12.00 -19.16
CA GLN A 470 -26.30 -13.03 -18.85
C GLN A 470 -25.00 -12.77 -19.61
N VAL A 471 -23.95 -12.38 -18.87
CA VAL A 471 -22.66 -11.95 -19.41
C VAL A 471 -21.54 -12.90 -19.01
N SER A 472 -20.38 -12.82 -19.68
CA SER A 472 -19.19 -13.55 -19.25
C SER A 472 -18.65 -13.02 -17.93
N PHE A 473 -17.89 -13.84 -17.20
CA PHE A 473 -17.26 -13.41 -15.93
C PHE A 473 -16.39 -12.14 -16.06
N SER A 474 -15.66 -12.00 -17.16
CA SER A 474 -14.82 -10.84 -17.47
C SER A 474 -15.58 -9.67 -18.12
N HIS A 475 -16.92 -9.74 -18.25
CA HIS A 475 -17.69 -8.61 -18.78
C HIS A 475 -17.49 -7.37 -17.88
N PRO A 476 -17.20 -6.18 -18.43
CA PRO A 476 -17.11 -4.95 -17.64
C PRO A 476 -18.38 -4.67 -16.85
N VAL A 477 -18.25 -4.47 -15.54
CA VAL A 477 -19.38 -4.18 -14.63
C VAL A 477 -19.20 -2.79 -14.02
N ILE A 478 -18.00 -2.50 -13.52
CA ILE A 478 -17.68 -1.26 -12.81
C ILE A 478 -16.43 -0.64 -13.44
N ILE A 479 -16.47 0.67 -13.65
CA ILE A 479 -15.27 1.48 -13.90
C ILE A 479 -15.00 2.32 -12.66
N SER A 480 -13.76 2.33 -12.20
CA SER A 480 -13.29 3.17 -11.10
C SER A 480 -12.08 3.98 -11.56
N TYR A 481 -12.02 5.24 -11.13
CA TYR A 481 -10.94 6.14 -11.54
C TYR A 481 -9.82 6.15 -10.50
N THR A 482 -8.58 6.08 -10.97
CA THR A 482 -7.40 6.33 -10.14
C THR A 482 -6.60 7.47 -10.74
N SER A 483 -5.88 8.19 -9.90
CA SER A 483 -5.01 9.26 -10.36
C SER A 483 -3.80 8.69 -11.11
N GLY A 484 -3.59 9.18 -12.33
CA GLY A 484 -2.41 8.85 -13.12
C GLY A 484 -1.22 9.72 -12.75
N THR A 485 0.00 9.23 -12.94
CA THR A 485 1.24 10.04 -12.93
C THR A 485 1.38 10.88 -14.21
N THR A 486 0.50 10.64 -15.20
CA THR A 486 0.56 11.21 -16.55
C THR A 486 -0.48 12.32 -16.81
N GLY A 487 -1.15 12.86 -15.79
CA GLY A 487 -2.15 13.94 -15.97
C GLY A 487 -3.61 13.51 -15.93
N ILE A 488 -3.97 12.49 -16.71
CA ILE A 488 -5.36 12.03 -16.86
C ILE A 488 -5.63 10.87 -15.89
N PRO A 489 -6.73 10.88 -15.11
CA PRO A 489 -7.12 9.75 -14.28
C PRO A 489 -7.27 8.48 -15.11
N LYS A 490 -6.80 7.32 -14.63
CA LYS A 490 -6.94 6.03 -15.32
C LYS A 490 -8.29 5.42 -14.98
N ALA A 491 -9.06 5.08 -16.01
CA ALA A 491 -10.31 4.35 -15.89
C ALA A 491 -10.04 2.83 -15.79
N ILE A 492 -10.06 2.31 -14.57
CA ILE A 492 -9.83 0.89 -14.26
C ILE A 492 -11.14 0.13 -14.42
N VAL A 493 -11.13 -0.94 -15.22
CA VAL A 493 -12.32 -1.72 -15.53
C VAL A 493 -12.32 -3.02 -14.72
N HIS A 494 -13.42 -3.30 -14.03
CA HIS A 494 -13.60 -4.54 -13.25
C HIS A 494 -14.75 -5.38 -13.79
N GLY A 495 -14.59 -6.70 -13.72
CA GLY A 495 -15.63 -7.68 -14.02
C GLY A 495 -16.29 -8.25 -12.76
N CYS A 496 -16.96 -9.40 -12.91
CA CYS A 496 -17.73 -10.02 -11.82
C CYS A 496 -16.87 -10.59 -10.68
N GLY A 497 -15.55 -10.77 -10.88
CA GLY A 497 -14.65 -11.31 -9.84
C GLY A 497 -14.44 -10.41 -8.63
N VAL A 498 -14.85 -9.14 -8.74
CA VAL A 498 -14.99 -8.23 -7.60
C VAL A 498 -15.88 -8.82 -6.50
N LEU A 499 -16.99 -9.46 -6.88
CA LEU A 499 -17.94 -10.06 -5.94
C LEU A 499 -17.25 -11.09 -5.04
N MET A 500 -16.53 -12.03 -5.64
CA MET A 500 -15.89 -13.12 -4.88
C MET A 500 -14.78 -12.59 -3.96
N SER A 501 -14.04 -11.58 -4.42
CA SER A 501 -12.89 -11.06 -3.66
C SER A 501 -13.32 -10.22 -2.46
N ILE A 502 -14.36 -9.41 -2.61
CA ILE A 502 -14.94 -8.64 -1.49
C ILE A 502 -15.53 -9.60 -0.45
N VAL A 503 -16.28 -10.60 -0.89
CA VAL A 503 -16.96 -11.52 0.04
C VAL A 503 -15.95 -12.39 0.78
N ASN A 504 -14.89 -12.85 0.11
CA ASN A 504 -13.77 -13.52 0.77
C ASN A 504 -13.17 -12.66 1.90
N ALA A 505 -12.92 -11.38 1.63
CA ALA A 505 -12.31 -10.48 2.63
C ALA A 505 -13.26 -10.06 3.77
N PHE A 506 -14.53 -9.79 3.49
CA PHE A 506 -15.45 -9.14 4.44
C PHE A 506 -16.51 -10.08 5.02
N GLU A 507 -16.72 -11.27 4.43
CA GLU A 507 -17.55 -12.32 5.04
C GLU A 507 -16.68 -13.39 5.69
N ILE A 508 -15.74 -13.98 4.93
CA ILE A 508 -14.97 -15.14 5.41
C ILE A 508 -13.97 -14.75 6.48
N ASN A 509 -13.11 -13.75 6.22
CA ASN A 509 -12.09 -13.34 7.17
C ASN A 509 -12.66 -12.56 8.38
N SER A 510 -13.70 -11.76 8.15
CA SER A 510 -14.33 -10.89 9.17
C SER A 510 -15.48 -11.54 9.94
N ASP A 511 -15.76 -12.84 9.72
CA ASP A 511 -16.82 -13.62 10.39
C ASP A 511 -18.21 -12.95 10.34
N CYS A 512 -18.52 -12.30 9.21
CA CYS A 512 -19.80 -11.64 8.99
C CYS A 512 -20.84 -12.61 8.43
N ASP A 513 -22.12 -12.28 8.64
CA ASP A 513 -23.27 -13.05 8.20
C ASP A 513 -24.43 -12.12 7.83
N ARG A 514 -25.58 -12.68 7.45
CA ARG A 514 -26.77 -11.92 7.03
C ARG A 514 -27.32 -10.95 8.11
N ASN A 515 -26.99 -11.15 9.38
CA ASN A 515 -27.42 -10.28 10.48
C ASN A 515 -26.44 -9.13 10.74
N SER A 516 -25.35 -9.06 9.96
CA SER A 516 -24.35 -8.02 10.10
C SER A 516 -24.85 -6.71 9.51
N VAL A 517 -24.63 -5.63 10.26
CA VAL A 517 -25.04 -4.27 9.91
C VAL A 517 -23.79 -3.41 9.78
N TRP A 518 -23.52 -2.94 8.56
CA TRP A 518 -22.32 -2.18 8.21
C TRP A 518 -22.60 -0.70 8.12
N LEU A 519 -21.93 0.12 8.90
CA LEU A 519 -21.90 1.55 8.62
C LEU A 519 -20.65 1.90 7.83
N SER A 520 -20.88 2.53 6.67
CA SER A 520 -19.84 3.08 5.81
C SER A 520 -20.10 4.57 5.56
N VAL A 521 -19.05 5.36 5.74
CA VAL A 521 -19.01 6.80 5.41
C VAL A 521 -18.28 7.03 4.09
N SER A 522 -18.07 5.97 3.31
CA SER A 522 -17.40 6.05 2.03
C SER A 522 -18.25 6.82 1.02
N PRO A 523 -17.73 7.86 0.37
CA PRO A 523 -18.49 8.61 -0.61
C PRO A 523 -18.70 7.79 -1.89
N MET A 524 -19.87 7.99 -2.51
CA MET A 524 -20.17 7.50 -3.86
C MET A 524 -19.08 7.98 -4.83
N GLY A 525 -18.57 7.03 -5.63
CA GLY A 525 -17.44 7.23 -6.55
C GLY A 525 -16.11 6.68 -6.03
N TRP A 526 -16.03 6.25 -4.78
CA TRP A 526 -14.85 5.55 -4.25
C TRP A 526 -15.03 4.02 -4.34
N ALA A 527 -13.92 3.30 -4.52
CA ALA A 527 -13.92 1.83 -4.55
C ALA A 527 -14.53 1.22 -3.26
N THR A 528 -14.39 1.89 -2.11
CA THR A 528 -14.98 1.45 -0.84
C THR A 528 -16.50 1.61 -0.79
N TRP A 529 -17.09 2.51 -1.57
CA TRP A 529 -18.55 2.57 -1.74
C TRP A 529 -19.04 1.39 -2.58
N THR A 530 -18.36 1.08 -3.68
CA THR A 530 -18.63 -0.10 -4.52
C THR A 530 -18.50 -1.40 -3.71
N LEU A 531 -17.50 -1.45 -2.82
CA LEU A 531 -17.31 -2.55 -1.88
C LEU A 531 -18.54 -2.73 -0.99
N ALA A 532 -19.00 -1.65 -0.35
CA ALA A 532 -20.18 -1.68 0.49
C ALA A 532 -21.41 -2.17 -0.32
N ALA A 533 -21.66 -1.59 -1.50
CA ALA A 533 -22.77 -2.02 -2.37
C ALA A 533 -22.72 -3.50 -2.76
N THR A 534 -21.53 -4.07 -2.88
CA THR A 534 -21.34 -5.49 -3.19
C THR A 534 -21.71 -6.41 -2.03
N LEU A 535 -21.72 -5.92 -0.78
CA LEU A 535 -22.14 -6.72 0.39
C LEU A 535 -23.62 -7.13 0.33
N HIS A 536 -24.46 -6.50 -0.50
CA HIS A 536 -25.82 -6.99 -0.77
C HIS A 536 -25.86 -8.43 -1.28
N PHE A 537 -24.79 -8.92 -1.92
CA PHE A 537 -24.64 -10.33 -2.29
C PHE A 537 -24.91 -11.29 -1.11
N THR A 538 -24.50 -10.89 0.09
CA THR A 538 -24.53 -11.69 1.31
C THR A 538 -25.80 -11.45 2.14
N GLY A 539 -26.65 -10.50 1.73
CA GLY A 539 -27.90 -10.21 2.42
C GLY A 539 -27.74 -9.32 3.66
N GLN A 540 -26.58 -8.69 3.83
CA GLN A 540 -26.25 -7.81 4.97
C GLN A 540 -26.95 -6.45 4.88
N THR A 541 -27.13 -5.78 6.02
CA THR A 541 -27.68 -4.40 6.06
C THR A 541 -26.55 -3.39 5.94
N ILE A 542 -26.73 -2.40 5.07
CA ILE A 542 -25.76 -1.31 4.89
C ILE A 542 -26.38 -0.01 5.41
N VAL A 543 -25.68 0.69 6.30
CA VAL A 543 -25.95 2.05 6.74
C VAL A 543 -25.02 2.98 5.96
N ILE A 544 -25.58 3.82 5.10
CA ILE A 544 -24.82 4.86 4.40
C ILE A 544 -25.02 6.21 5.08
N PHE A 545 -23.95 7.00 5.11
CA PHE A 545 -23.95 8.34 5.68
C PHE A 545 -23.75 9.40 4.59
N GLU A 546 -24.69 10.33 4.48
CA GLU A 546 -24.60 11.52 3.62
C GLU A 546 -24.09 12.72 4.43
N GLY A 547 -22.82 13.10 4.20
CA GLY A 547 -22.17 14.25 4.84
C GLY A 547 -20.91 13.89 5.62
N VAL A 548 -20.57 14.70 6.63
CA VAL A 548 -19.36 14.55 7.45
C VAL A 548 -19.69 13.95 8.82
N PRO A 549 -19.16 12.77 9.19
CA PRO A 549 -19.60 12.01 10.36
C PRO A 549 -19.35 12.70 11.72
N TYR A 550 -18.37 13.61 11.80
CA TYR A 550 -18.02 14.35 13.01
C TYR A 550 -18.55 15.81 13.00
N TYR A 551 -19.47 16.15 12.10
CA TYR A 551 -20.04 17.50 12.03
C TYR A 551 -21.19 17.72 13.04
N LEU A 552 -22.12 16.77 13.14
CA LEU A 552 -23.41 16.99 13.82
C LEU A 552 -23.32 17.12 15.34
N THR A 553 -22.76 16.10 16.00
CA THR A 553 -22.51 16.11 17.45
C THR A 553 -21.28 15.25 17.74
N PRO A 554 -20.63 15.43 18.90
CA PRO A 554 -19.50 14.59 19.31
C PRO A 554 -19.81 13.09 19.38
N THR A 555 -21.09 12.71 19.46
CA THR A 555 -21.51 11.33 19.70
C THR A 555 -22.35 10.71 18.59
N TYR A 556 -22.71 11.45 17.53
CA TYR A 556 -23.74 11.01 16.59
C TYR A 556 -23.47 9.63 15.97
N MET A 557 -22.21 9.35 15.62
CA MET A 557 -21.83 8.04 15.07
C MET A 557 -22.05 6.90 16.06
N TRP A 558 -21.87 7.15 17.36
CA TRP A 558 -22.12 6.19 18.43
C TRP A 558 -23.62 6.05 18.71
N ASP A 559 -24.38 7.15 18.62
CA ASP A 559 -25.85 7.13 18.69
C ASP A 559 -26.45 6.24 17.59
N LEU A 560 -25.89 6.30 16.37
CA LEU A 560 -26.28 5.43 15.25
C LEU A 560 -25.99 3.95 15.54
N VAL A 561 -24.85 3.65 16.20
CA VAL A 561 -24.49 2.27 16.56
C VAL A 561 -25.54 1.65 17.45
N ASP A 562 -25.94 2.35 18.51
CA ASP A 562 -26.95 1.83 19.44
C ASP A 562 -28.35 1.76 18.82
N LYS A 563 -28.72 2.77 18.01
CA LYS A 563 -30.03 2.87 17.37
C LYS A 563 -30.26 1.76 16.34
N TYR A 564 -29.29 1.54 15.45
CA TYR A 564 -29.42 0.60 14.32
C TYR A 564 -28.70 -0.73 14.55
N LYS A 565 -28.22 -0.98 15.76
CA LYS A 565 -27.51 -2.22 16.14
C LYS A 565 -26.36 -2.53 15.19
N ILE A 566 -25.57 -1.50 14.87
CA ILE A 566 -24.45 -1.60 13.94
C ILE A 566 -23.42 -2.59 14.51
N THR A 567 -22.97 -3.52 13.68
CA THR A 567 -21.99 -4.54 14.05
C THR A 567 -20.60 -4.24 13.53
N ASN A 568 -20.51 -3.52 12.41
CA ASN A 568 -19.28 -3.22 11.70
C ASN A 568 -19.19 -1.72 11.35
N LEU A 569 -18.06 -1.10 11.67
CA LEU A 569 -17.73 0.26 11.21
C LEU A 569 -16.59 0.19 10.19
N LEU A 570 -16.78 0.78 9.01
CA LEU A 570 -15.73 0.95 8.00
C LEU A 570 -15.39 2.44 7.86
N PHE A 571 -14.23 2.84 8.38
CA PHE A 571 -13.78 4.22 8.37
C PHE A 571 -12.45 4.40 7.63
N PRO A 572 -12.29 5.48 6.86
CA PRO A 572 -10.98 6.03 6.56
C PRO A 572 -10.19 6.32 7.85
N THR A 573 -8.88 6.05 7.87
CA THR A 573 -8.05 6.32 9.07
C THR A 573 -8.16 7.77 9.54
N SER A 574 -8.31 8.72 8.62
CA SER A 574 -8.47 10.14 8.94
C SER A 574 -9.67 10.46 9.84
N ILE A 575 -10.71 9.62 9.83
CA ILE A 575 -11.85 9.78 10.75
C ILE A 575 -11.48 9.32 12.16
N ILE A 576 -10.68 8.26 12.29
CA ILE A 576 -10.14 7.84 13.59
C ILE A 576 -9.25 8.94 14.17
N ASP A 577 -8.39 9.54 13.35
CA ASP A 577 -7.54 10.66 13.75
C ASP A 577 -8.36 11.86 14.24
N GLU A 578 -9.44 12.22 13.52
CA GLU A 578 -10.33 13.30 13.95
C GLU A 578 -11.11 12.98 15.23
N PHE A 579 -11.56 11.74 15.42
CA PHE A 579 -12.20 11.32 16.67
C PHE A 579 -11.24 11.43 17.86
N GLN A 580 -10.00 10.98 17.69
CA GLN A 580 -8.98 11.11 18.72
C GLN A 580 -8.68 12.57 19.04
N LYS A 581 -8.42 13.38 18.01
CA LYS A 581 -8.08 14.81 18.14
C LYS A 581 -9.17 15.61 18.85
N ARG A 582 -10.44 15.32 18.55
CA ARG A 582 -11.59 16.04 19.10
C ARG A 582 -12.13 15.43 20.40
N GLY A 583 -11.65 14.25 20.79
CA GLY A 583 -12.20 13.48 21.91
C GLY A 583 -13.63 12.98 21.67
N TYR A 584 -13.98 12.67 20.41
CA TYR A 584 -15.32 12.21 20.01
C TYR A 584 -15.47 10.71 20.22
N VAL A 585 -15.47 10.31 21.49
CA VAL A 585 -15.59 8.93 21.95
C VAL A 585 -16.99 8.65 22.51
N PRO A 586 -17.39 7.39 22.64
CA PRO A 586 -18.64 7.04 23.31
C PRO A 586 -18.67 7.56 24.75
N THR A 587 -19.84 8.02 25.18
CA THR A 587 -20.13 8.39 26.59
C THR A 587 -20.75 7.22 27.35
N PRO A 588 -20.86 7.28 28.70
CA PRO A 588 -21.52 6.23 29.50
C PRO A 588 -22.99 5.95 29.15
N LYS A 589 -23.62 6.76 28.30
CA LYS A 589 -24.99 6.51 27.79
C LYS A 589 -25.02 5.48 26.66
N HIS A 590 -23.88 5.17 26.03
CA HIS A 590 -23.81 4.26 24.91
C HIS A 590 -23.54 2.84 25.39
N CYS A 591 -24.29 1.87 24.88
CA CYS A 591 -24.12 0.46 25.22
C CYS A 591 -23.11 -0.22 24.29
N LEU A 592 -23.27 0.01 22.98
CA LEU A 592 -22.43 -0.54 21.91
C LEU A 592 -22.37 -2.07 21.85
N ASP A 593 -23.31 -2.77 22.49
CA ASP A 593 -23.33 -4.24 22.60
C ASP A 593 -23.36 -4.96 21.24
N SER A 594 -23.87 -4.31 20.19
CA SER A 594 -23.89 -4.87 18.84
C SER A 594 -22.55 -4.76 18.12
N LEU A 595 -21.70 -3.81 18.51
CA LEU A 595 -20.49 -3.46 17.78
C LEU A 595 -19.40 -4.52 17.98
N LYS A 596 -19.02 -5.19 16.90
CA LYS A 596 -18.01 -6.26 16.91
C LYS A 596 -16.69 -5.81 16.34
N TYR A 597 -16.74 -5.05 15.24
CA TYR A 597 -15.56 -4.74 14.44
C TYR A 597 -15.51 -3.25 14.07
N ILE A 598 -14.32 -2.66 14.22
CA ILE A 598 -14.01 -1.34 13.65
C ILE A 598 -12.82 -1.51 12.73
N ILE A 599 -13.03 -1.11 11.48
CA ILE A 599 -12.08 -1.30 10.39
C ILE A 599 -11.62 0.06 9.94
N ALA A 600 -10.30 0.26 10.00
CA ALA A 600 -9.66 1.45 9.45
C ALA A 600 -8.87 1.10 8.18
N GLY A 601 -8.95 1.95 7.18
CA GLY A 601 -8.23 1.77 5.93
C GLY A 601 -8.20 3.04 5.10
N GLY A 602 -7.81 2.92 3.83
CA GLY A 602 -7.78 4.07 2.93
C GLY A 602 -6.64 5.07 3.20
N SER A 603 -5.84 4.88 4.25
CA SER A 603 -4.55 5.53 4.61
C SER A 603 -3.78 4.60 5.56
N VAL A 604 -2.50 4.87 5.80
CA VAL A 604 -1.71 4.09 6.76
C VAL A 604 -2.40 4.16 8.13
N VAL A 605 -2.68 3.02 8.73
CA VAL A 605 -3.22 2.95 10.10
C VAL A 605 -2.03 2.85 11.04
N LYS A 606 -1.90 3.84 11.92
CA LYS A 606 -0.71 4.00 12.75
C LYS A 606 -0.82 3.18 14.03
N PRO A 607 0.30 2.79 14.65
CA PRO A 607 0.30 2.16 15.96
C PRO A 607 -0.50 2.94 17.03
N GLN A 608 -0.46 4.27 17.02
CA GLN A 608 -1.22 5.13 17.93
C GLN A 608 -2.73 5.05 17.73
N ASN A 609 -3.19 4.77 16.50
CA ASN A 609 -4.62 4.53 16.26
C ASN A 609 -5.05 3.24 16.96
N PHE A 610 -4.23 2.17 16.93
CA PHE A 610 -4.51 0.96 17.69
C PHE A 610 -4.58 1.24 19.19
N ASP A 611 -3.63 2.02 19.73
CA ASP A 611 -3.62 2.39 21.16
C ASP A 611 -4.91 3.13 21.54
N PHE A 612 -5.28 4.16 20.78
CA PHE A 612 -6.51 4.93 21.00
C PHE A 612 -7.76 4.04 20.95
N MET A 613 -7.86 3.18 19.94
CA MET A 613 -9.03 2.32 19.76
C MET A 613 -9.16 1.28 20.87
N TYR A 614 -8.07 0.60 21.26
CA TYR A 614 -8.11 -0.40 22.32
C TYR A 614 -8.16 0.21 23.74
N GLN A 615 -7.78 1.47 23.92
CA GLN A 615 -8.06 2.22 25.16
C GLN A 615 -9.54 2.62 25.26
N THR A 616 -10.17 2.94 24.13
CA THR A 616 -11.56 3.41 24.06
C THR A 616 -12.55 2.24 24.09
N PHE A 617 -12.25 1.14 23.38
CA PHE A 617 -13.14 -0.01 23.21
C PHE A 617 -12.47 -1.28 23.76
N LYS A 618 -13.11 -1.92 24.75
CA LYS A 618 -12.55 -3.11 25.40
C LYS A 618 -12.85 -4.42 24.66
N ASP A 619 -14.07 -4.58 24.15
CA ASP A 619 -14.54 -5.84 23.56
C ASP A 619 -14.68 -5.80 22.03
N VAL A 620 -14.37 -4.68 21.40
CA VAL A 620 -14.45 -4.47 19.95
C VAL A 620 -13.11 -4.82 19.31
N MET A 621 -13.12 -5.61 18.25
CA MET A 621 -11.92 -5.90 17.48
C MET A 621 -11.65 -4.74 16.51
N PHE A 622 -10.57 -4.00 16.75
CA PHE A 622 -10.06 -3.00 15.81
C PHE A 622 -8.99 -3.62 14.92
N PHE A 623 -9.12 -3.47 13.61
CA PHE A 623 -8.07 -3.89 12.68
C PHE A 623 -7.92 -2.94 11.50
N SER A 624 -6.71 -2.93 10.96
CA SER A 624 -6.41 -2.23 9.71
C SER A 624 -6.75 -3.12 8.52
N SER A 625 -7.26 -2.52 7.45
CA SER A 625 -7.46 -3.16 6.16
C SER A 625 -6.67 -2.41 5.09
N TYR A 626 -6.18 -3.14 4.09
CA TYR A 626 -5.54 -2.55 2.93
C TYR A 626 -5.99 -3.22 1.64
N GLY A 627 -6.23 -2.35 0.67
CA GLY A 627 -6.43 -2.68 -0.72
C GLY A 627 -6.33 -1.41 -1.54
N CYS A 628 -6.39 -1.58 -2.86
CA CYS A 628 -6.36 -0.50 -3.82
C CYS A 628 -7.56 -0.58 -4.75
N THR A 629 -7.76 0.44 -5.58
CA THR A 629 -8.82 0.43 -6.58
C THR A 629 -8.63 -0.75 -7.53
N GLU A 630 -7.40 -1.06 -7.92
CA GLU A 630 -7.03 -2.17 -8.78
C GLU A 630 -7.51 -3.53 -8.26
N THR A 631 -7.62 -3.71 -6.94
CA THR A 631 -8.06 -4.97 -6.32
C THR A 631 -9.47 -4.88 -5.75
N MET A 632 -10.17 -3.76 -5.99
CA MET A 632 -11.44 -3.39 -5.35
C MET A 632 -11.41 -3.49 -3.80
N GLY A 633 -10.32 -3.02 -3.19
CA GLY A 633 -10.25 -2.76 -1.74
C GLY A 633 -9.91 -3.93 -0.82
N ALA A 634 -9.70 -5.15 -1.31
CA ALA A 634 -9.60 -6.35 -0.47
C ALA A 634 -8.34 -7.21 -0.74
N CYS A 635 -7.22 -6.93 -0.06
CA CYS A 635 -6.02 -7.80 -0.15
C CYS A 635 -5.43 -8.16 1.21
N LEU A 636 -5.26 -7.18 2.09
CA LEU A 636 -4.86 -7.36 3.48
C LEU A 636 -6.06 -7.05 4.36
N VAL A 637 -6.39 -7.99 5.23
CA VAL A 637 -7.70 -8.08 5.88
C VAL A 637 -7.54 -8.34 7.37
N GLY A 638 -8.58 -8.00 8.13
CA GLY A 638 -8.73 -8.49 9.49
C GLY A 638 -9.19 -9.94 9.47
N GLU A 639 -8.36 -10.84 9.97
CA GLU A 639 -8.75 -12.23 10.20
C GLU A 639 -9.09 -12.43 11.68
N THR A 640 -10.35 -12.73 11.95
CA THR A 640 -10.86 -12.84 13.33
C THR A 640 -10.26 -14.00 14.12
N SER A 641 -9.81 -15.07 13.44
CA SER A 641 -9.15 -16.22 14.08
C SER A 641 -7.67 -15.99 14.44
N LEU A 642 -7.09 -14.84 14.06
CA LEU A 642 -5.70 -14.49 14.37
C LEU A 642 -5.61 -13.39 15.43
N PRO A 643 -4.49 -13.32 16.18
CA PRO A 643 -4.21 -12.18 17.06
C PRO A 643 -4.13 -10.87 16.27
N VAL A 644 -4.44 -9.76 16.95
CA VAL A 644 -4.20 -8.41 16.43
C VAL A 644 -2.92 -7.88 17.05
N TYR A 645 -2.04 -7.34 16.22
CA TYR A 645 -0.78 -6.75 16.63
C TYR A 645 -0.79 -5.26 16.36
N ARG A 646 -0.12 -4.50 17.22
CA ARG A 646 -0.09 -3.04 17.15
C ARG A 646 0.49 -2.57 15.82
N GLY A 647 -0.31 -1.87 15.02
CA GLY A 647 0.13 -1.28 13.74
C GLY A 647 0.23 -2.26 12.57
N GLU A 648 -0.12 -3.54 12.76
CA GLU A 648 -0.05 -4.56 11.71
C GLU A 648 -1.44 -4.92 11.19
N ILE A 649 -1.55 -5.20 9.90
CA ILE A 649 -2.67 -5.95 9.34
C ILE A 649 -2.37 -7.42 9.55
N ASN A 650 -3.23 -8.12 10.28
CA ASN A 650 -2.91 -9.45 10.82
C ASN A 650 -2.99 -10.58 9.79
N ALA A 651 -3.63 -10.37 8.64
CA ALA A 651 -3.74 -11.40 7.60
C ALA A 651 -3.65 -10.86 6.17
N ILE A 652 -3.14 -11.73 5.29
CA ILE A 652 -3.34 -11.65 3.84
C ILE A 652 -4.58 -12.49 3.51
N ALA A 653 -5.49 -11.99 2.69
CA ALA A 653 -6.70 -12.71 2.30
C ALA A 653 -6.36 -14.05 1.61
N LEU A 654 -7.19 -15.07 1.84
CA LEU A 654 -7.03 -16.38 1.20
C LEU A 654 -7.11 -16.25 -0.33
N GLY A 655 -6.30 -17.01 -1.06
CA GLY A 655 -6.23 -16.95 -2.52
C GLY A 655 -5.48 -15.72 -3.08
N THR A 656 -4.95 -14.84 -2.22
CA THR A 656 -4.21 -13.63 -2.61
C THR A 656 -2.71 -13.80 -2.32
N ALA A 657 -1.91 -14.06 -3.37
CA ALA A 657 -0.47 -14.24 -3.25
C ALA A 657 0.28 -12.89 -3.16
N MET A 658 0.11 -12.19 -2.03
CA MET A 658 0.79 -10.92 -1.77
C MET A 658 2.20 -11.14 -1.20
N GLU A 659 3.18 -10.48 -1.81
CA GLU A 659 4.60 -10.57 -1.47
C GLU A 659 5.19 -9.18 -1.21
N ILE A 660 6.26 -9.14 -0.40
CA ILE A 660 7.11 -7.95 -0.20
C ILE A 660 8.45 -8.23 -0.86
N LEU A 661 8.82 -7.43 -1.88
CA LEU A 661 10.04 -7.65 -2.66
C LEU A 661 11.08 -6.54 -2.47
N ASP A 662 12.35 -6.92 -2.51
CA ASP A 662 13.45 -5.96 -2.69
C ASP A 662 13.55 -5.47 -4.14
N GLU A 663 14.43 -4.49 -4.39
CA GLU A 663 14.65 -3.92 -5.74
C GLU A 663 15.07 -4.95 -6.79
N ALA A 664 15.67 -6.07 -6.37
CA ALA A 664 16.07 -7.16 -7.26
C ALA A 664 14.94 -8.20 -7.48
N GLY A 665 13.76 -7.99 -6.90
CA GLY A 665 12.60 -8.85 -7.03
C GLY A 665 12.60 -10.07 -6.11
N ASN A 666 13.49 -10.11 -5.12
CA ASN A 666 13.55 -11.21 -4.15
C ASN A 666 12.58 -10.98 -2.99
N LEU A 667 11.96 -12.06 -2.52
CA LEU A 667 11.10 -12.04 -1.34
C LEU A 667 11.89 -11.70 -0.07
N ILE A 668 11.44 -10.68 0.66
CA ILE A 668 12.05 -10.22 1.91
C ILE A 668 11.04 -10.24 3.07
N TYR A 669 11.57 -10.32 4.29
CA TYR A 669 10.80 -10.34 5.54
C TYR A 669 11.51 -9.48 6.57
N GLY A 670 10.74 -8.71 7.35
CA GLY A 670 11.27 -7.81 8.38
C GLY A 670 11.97 -6.57 7.84
N GLU A 671 11.99 -6.40 6.52
CA GLU A 671 12.57 -5.27 5.80
C GLU A 671 11.49 -4.65 4.90
N MET A 672 11.65 -3.36 4.61
CA MET A 672 10.73 -2.62 3.73
C MET A 672 10.98 -2.98 2.27
N GLY A 673 9.92 -3.26 1.53
CA GLY A 673 9.96 -3.59 0.11
C GLY A 673 8.63 -3.36 -0.60
N ASP A 674 8.60 -3.51 -1.91
CA ASP A 674 7.37 -3.28 -2.69
C ASP A 674 6.33 -4.36 -2.41
N ILE A 675 5.09 -3.93 -2.19
CA ILE A 675 3.93 -4.80 -2.13
C ILE A 675 3.53 -5.16 -3.56
N VAL A 676 3.55 -6.46 -3.87
CA VAL A 676 3.16 -7.01 -5.17
C VAL A 676 2.20 -8.18 -5.02
N LEU A 677 1.45 -8.49 -6.08
CA LEU A 677 0.81 -9.78 -6.23
C LEU A 677 1.65 -10.64 -7.18
N SER A 678 2.01 -11.85 -6.75
CA SER A 678 2.78 -12.80 -7.56
C SER A 678 1.91 -13.81 -8.31
N LYS A 679 0.61 -13.84 -8.02
CA LYS A 679 -0.40 -14.66 -8.72
C LYS A 679 -1.66 -13.81 -8.97
N PRO A 680 -2.41 -14.08 -10.05
CA PRO A 680 -3.64 -13.33 -10.33
C PRO A 680 -4.69 -13.57 -9.24
N VAL A 681 -5.56 -12.59 -9.06
CA VAL A 681 -6.80 -12.71 -8.26
C VAL A 681 -8.01 -12.28 -9.11
N PRO A 682 -9.22 -12.83 -8.87
CA PRO A 682 -10.39 -12.57 -9.73
C PRO A 682 -10.82 -11.09 -9.80
N SER A 683 -10.51 -10.27 -8.79
CA SER A 683 -10.87 -8.84 -8.77
C SER A 683 -9.91 -7.93 -9.53
N LEU A 684 -8.75 -8.43 -9.99
CA LEU A 684 -7.83 -7.63 -10.79
C LEU A 684 -8.54 -7.02 -12.00
N PRO A 685 -8.07 -5.87 -12.49
CA PRO A 685 -8.74 -5.20 -13.60
C PRO A 685 -8.76 -6.09 -14.83
N VAL A 686 -9.89 -6.12 -15.54
CA VAL A 686 -9.97 -6.84 -16.82
C VAL A 686 -9.16 -6.11 -17.89
N CYS A 687 -9.14 -4.78 -17.82
CA CYS A 687 -8.30 -3.89 -18.62
C CYS A 687 -8.28 -2.48 -18.03
N LEU A 688 -7.48 -1.59 -18.63
CA LEU A 688 -7.69 -0.14 -18.53
C LEU A 688 -8.58 0.30 -19.70
N TRP A 689 -9.54 1.18 -19.44
CA TRP A 689 -10.44 1.65 -20.49
C TRP A 689 -9.65 2.45 -21.55
N GLY A 690 -9.90 2.16 -22.83
CA GLY A 690 -9.17 2.76 -23.94
C GLY A 690 -7.78 2.15 -24.21
N ASP A 691 -7.33 1.17 -23.42
CA ASP A 691 -6.05 0.47 -23.58
C ASP A 691 -6.23 -0.82 -24.40
N SER A 692 -6.53 -0.67 -25.70
CA SER A 692 -6.93 -1.80 -26.56
C SER A 692 -5.85 -2.86 -26.77
N ASP A 693 -4.57 -2.49 -26.65
CA ASP A 693 -3.43 -3.41 -26.81
C ASP A 693 -2.84 -3.86 -25.46
N GLY A 694 -3.31 -3.32 -24.34
CA GLY A 694 -2.84 -3.63 -22.98
C GLY A 694 -1.47 -3.03 -22.63
N LEU A 695 -0.91 -2.14 -23.45
CA LEU A 695 0.41 -1.56 -23.21
C LEU A 695 0.42 -0.71 -21.95
N MET A 696 -0.62 0.11 -21.72
CA MET A 696 -0.66 0.97 -20.52
C MET A 696 -0.76 0.14 -19.25
N PHE A 697 -1.53 -0.94 -19.28
CA PHE A 697 -1.66 -1.89 -18.17
C PHE A 697 -0.32 -2.57 -17.87
N ARG A 698 0.36 -3.10 -18.88
CA ARG A 698 1.68 -3.75 -18.73
C ARG A 698 2.74 -2.78 -18.22
N GLU A 699 2.84 -1.61 -18.84
CA GLU A 699 3.82 -0.58 -18.45
C GLU A 699 3.59 -0.13 -17.00
N LYS A 700 2.34 0.07 -16.58
CA LYS A 700 2.06 0.55 -15.22
C LYS A 700 2.31 -0.52 -14.15
N TYR A 701 1.87 -1.76 -14.37
CA TYR A 701 1.79 -2.74 -13.29
C TYR A 701 2.87 -3.82 -13.34
N PHE A 702 3.54 -4.04 -14.48
CA PHE A 702 4.47 -5.17 -14.68
C PHE A 702 5.87 -4.76 -15.17
N SER A 703 6.14 -3.46 -15.34
CA SER A 703 7.45 -2.97 -15.81
C SER A 703 8.57 -3.15 -14.78
N LYS A 704 8.26 -3.06 -13.48
CA LYS A 704 9.25 -3.15 -12.39
C LYS A 704 9.68 -4.59 -12.11
N TYR A 705 8.70 -5.50 -12.04
CA TYR A 705 8.92 -6.91 -11.74
C TYR A 705 8.24 -7.77 -12.81
N PRO A 706 8.98 -8.57 -13.58
CA PRO A 706 8.41 -9.41 -14.62
C PRO A 706 7.27 -10.29 -14.10
N ASP A 707 6.10 -10.15 -14.70
CA ASP A 707 4.86 -10.88 -14.39
C ASP A 707 4.39 -10.82 -12.92
N LYS A 708 4.82 -9.81 -12.16
CA LYS A 708 4.30 -9.53 -10.81
C LYS A 708 3.59 -8.18 -10.79
N PHE A 709 2.33 -8.20 -10.37
CA PHE A 709 1.49 -7.00 -10.36
C PHE A 709 1.93 -6.07 -9.22
N THR A 710 2.53 -4.95 -9.58
CA THR A 710 3.08 -3.96 -8.65
C THR A 710 2.00 -2.96 -8.24
N ILE A 711 1.65 -2.92 -6.95
CA ILE A 711 0.56 -2.05 -6.47
C ILE A 711 1.03 -0.58 -6.30
N GLY A 712 2.34 -0.38 -6.11
CA GLY A 712 2.96 0.93 -5.90
C GLY A 712 2.96 1.38 -4.44
N ASP A 713 2.97 0.43 -3.51
CA ASP A 713 3.10 0.67 -2.06
C ASP A 713 4.33 -0.07 -1.52
N TYR A 714 4.94 0.49 -0.47
CA TYR A 714 5.93 -0.19 0.36
C TYR A 714 5.26 -0.80 1.58
N GLY A 715 5.71 -2.00 1.95
CA GLY A 715 5.30 -2.66 3.19
C GLY A 715 6.41 -3.50 3.80
N ILE A 716 6.17 -3.96 5.02
CA ILE A 716 7.05 -4.88 5.73
C ILE A 716 6.22 -6.08 6.16
N ARG A 717 6.66 -7.29 5.77
CA ARG A 717 6.08 -8.54 6.23
C ARG A 717 6.80 -9.00 7.49
N ASN A 718 6.08 -9.09 8.60
CA ASN A 718 6.65 -9.52 9.87
C ASN A 718 6.98 -11.03 9.80
N PRO A 719 8.23 -11.47 10.09
CA PRO A 719 8.62 -12.87 9.99
C PRO A 719 8.03 -13.77 11.08
N VAL A 720 7.57 -13.19 12.20
CA VAL A 720 7.01 -13.91 13.36
C VAL A 720 5.49 -13.98 13.25
N THR A 721 4.84 -12.82 13.19
CA THR A 721 3.36 -12.74 13.14
C THR A 721 2.80 -13.08 11.76
N LYS A 722 3.64 -12.98 10.72
CA LYS A 722 3.28 -13.07 9.29
C LYS A 722 2.34 -11.96 8.79
N GLY A 723 1.95 -11.03 9.68
CA GLY A 723 1.21 -9.82 9.36
C GLY A 723 2.02 -8.85 8.51
N VAL A 724 1.37 -7.80 8.05
CA VAL A 724 1.95 -6.81 7.14
C VAL A 724 1.74 -5.40 7.69
N LEU A 725 2.81 -4.62 7.75
CA LEU A 725 2.77 -3.19 7.95
C LEU A 725 2.80 -2.52 6.57
N VAL A 726 1.81 -1.71 6.26
CA VAL A 726 1.82 -0.87 5.05
C VAL A 726 2.47 0.46 5.42
N CYS A 727 3.56 0.81 4.75
CA CYS A 727 4.42 1.93 5.15
C CYS A 727 4.06 3.22 4.43
N CYS A 728 4.13 3.25 3.09
CA CYS A 728 3.91 4.45 2.29
C CYS A 728 3.78 4.12 0.79
N ARG A 729 3.47 5.11 -0.05
CA ARG A 729 3.50 4.97 -1.51
C ARG A 729 4.93 4.83 -2.01
N SER A 730 5.19 3.81 -2.85
CA SER A 730 6.47 3.67 -3.56
C SER A 730 6.57 4.51 -4.83
N ASP A 731 5.44 5.02 -5.34
CA ASP A 731 5.36 5.90 -6.50
C ASP A 731 5.11 7.39 -6.15
N GLU A 732 4.89 8.19 -7.19
CA GLU A 732 4.69 9.64 -7.16
C GLU A 732 3.28 10.07 -6.73
N THR A 733 2.37 9.12 -6.49
CA THR A 733 1.02 9.46 -6.05
C THR A 733 1.02 9.90 -4.59
N LEU A 734 0.16 10.88 -4.29
CA LEU A 734 0.03 11.54 -2.99
C LEU A 734 -1.17 10.96 -2.25
N LYS A 735 -1.11 10.97 -0.93
CA LYS A 735 -2.19 10.50 -0.07
C LYS A 735 -2.35 11.37 1.18
N GLN A 736 -3.16 12.42 1.06
CA GLN A 736 -3.47 13.33 2.17
C GLN A 736 -4.92 13.15 2.63
N ARG A 737 -5.15 13.11 3.95
CA ARG A 737 -6.50 13.02 4.57
C ARG A 737 -7.37 11.87 3.98
N GLY A 738 -6.75 10.72 3.74
CA GLY A 738 -7.39 9.53 3.18
C GLY A 738 -7.81 9.63 1.71
N CYS A 739 -7.49 10.72 1.02
CA CYS A 739 -7.72 10.89 -0.42
C CYS A 739 -6.43 10.61 -1.19
N ARG A 740 -6.49 9.68 -2.16
CA ARG A 740 -5.39 9.40 -3.08
C ARG A 740 -5.55 10.30 -4.30
N PHE A 741 -4.53 11.10 -4.60
CA PHE A 741 -4.50 11.94 -5.80
C PHE A 741 -3.10 12.01 -6.43
N GLY A 742 -3.05 12.35 -7.71
CA GLY A 742 -1.79 12.52 -8.44
C GLY A 742 -1.29 13.96 -8.31
N SER A 743 0.02 14.15 -8.32
CA SER A 743 0.63 15.49 -8.41
C SER A 743 0.09 16.28 -9.62
N SER A 744 -0.21 15.57 -10.70
CA SER A 744 -0.77 16.14 -11.92
C SER A 744 -2.19 16.69 -11.80
N GLU A 745 -3.03 16.16 -10.89
CA GLU A 745 -4.35 16.77 -10.64
C GLU A 745 -4.19 18.17 -10.04
N ILE A 746 -3.15 18.39 -9.23
CA ILE A 746 -2.79 19.70 -8.70
C ILE A 746 -2.22 20.60 -9.80
N TYR A 747 -1.30 20.08 -10.62
CA TYR A 747 -0.71 20.84 -11.73
C TYR A 747 -1.78 21.35 -12.69
N ASN A 748 -2.74 20.50 -13.08
CA ASN A 748 -3.83 20.90 -13.97
C ASN A 748 -4.64 22.10 -13.46
N VAL A 749 -4.70 22.32 -12.14
CA VAL A 749 -5.37 23.51 -11.56
C VAL A 749 -4.40 24.70 -11.50
N VAL A 750 -3.16 24.45 -11.07
CA VAL A 750 -2.13 25.48 -10.88
C VAL A 750 -1.67 26.09 -12.20
N ASP A 751 -1.67 25.32 -13.29
CA ASP A 751 -1.21 25.76 -14.62
C ASP A 751 -2.11 26.85 -15.24
N PHE A 752 -3.31 27.10 -14.69
CA PHE A 752 -4.18 28.21 -15.10
C PHE A 752 -3.77 29.57 -14.51
N PHE A 753 -2.82 29.60 -13.57
CA PHE A 753 -2.33 30.83 -12.96
C PHE A 753 -1.18 31.42 -13.76
N SER A 754 -1.42 32.56 -14.40
CA SER A 754 -0.43 33.24 -15.26
C SER A 754 0.86 33.69 -14.54
N GLU A 755 0.78 33.82 -13.21
CA GLU A 755 1.86 34.17 -12.31
C GLU A 755 2.83 33.00 -12.05
N VAL A 756 2.39 31.76 -12.26
CA VAL A 756 3.17 30.55 -12.02
C VAL A 756 3.84 30.11 -13.34
N ASP A 757 5.15 29.97 -13.32
CA ASP A 757 5.95 29.47 -14.46
C ASP A 757 5.93 27.93 -14.51
N ASP A 758 6.06 27.30 -13.34
CA ASP A 758 5.99 25.85 -13.18
C ASP A 758 5.69 25.46 -11.71
N SER A 759 5.37 24.19 -11.47
CA SER A 759 5.04 23.67 -10.12
C SER A 759 5.45 22.21 -9.91
N LEU A 760 5.71 21.81 -8.66
CA LEU A 760 6.02 20.43 -8.29
C LEU A 760 5.36 20.07 -6.95
N CYS A 761 4.64 18.96 -6.90
CA CYS A 761 3.89 18.54 -5.71
C CYS A 761 4.37 17.17 -5.26
N VAL A 762 4.80 17.06 -4.00
CA VAL A 762 5.39 15.83 -3.43
C VAL A 762 4.89 15.55 -2.02
N SER A 763 4.94 14.29 -1.60
CA SER A 763 4.59 13.88 -0.24
C SER A 763 5.74 14.17 0.73
N GLN A 764 5.42 14.74 1.87
CA GLN A 764 6.30 14.75 3.04
C GLN A 764 5.70 13.87 4.14
N TYR A 765 6.57 13.18 4.87
CA TYR A 765 6.23 12.33 6.01
C TYR A 765 6.84 12.89 7.29
N ASN A 766 6.06 12.88 8.37
CA ASN A 766 6.61 13.15 9.70
C ASN A 766 7.10 11.87 10.39
N LYS A 767 7.58 11.99 11.63
CA LYS A 767 8.04 10.85 12.44
C LYS A 767 6.96 9.78 12.71
N ASN A 768 5.69 10.16 12.64
CA ASN A 768 4.55 9.27 12.85
C ASN A 768 4.00 8.69 11.53
N MET A 769 4.69 8.90 10.41
CA MET A 769 4.23 8.52 9.07
C MET A 769 2.92 9.20 8.64
N ASP A 770 2.58 10.36 9.23
CA ASP A 770 1.59 11.25 8.63
C ASP A 770 2.09 11.74 7.29
N GLU A 771 1.23 11.69 6.28
CA GLU A 771 1.53 12.22 4.97
C GLU A 771 0.84 13.57 4.77
N ARG A 772 1.62 14.57 4.30
CA ARG A 772 1.09 15.83 3.76
C ARG A 772 1.62 16.09 2.36
N ALA A 773 0.84 16.76 1.53
CA ALA A 773 1.30 17.26 0.24
C ALA A 773 2.00 18.62 0.41
N VAL A 774 3.15 18.76 -0.26
CA VAL A 774 3.95 19.99 -0.34
C VAL A 774 4.01 20.42 -1.81
N LEU A 775 3.46 21.60 -2.12
CA LEU A 775 3.46 22.19 -3.45
C LEU A 775 4.52 23.29 -3.55
N PHE A 776 5.51 23.06 -4.40
CA PHE A 776 6.51 24.05 -4.77
C PHE A 776 6.05 24.80 -6.03
N LEU A 777 6.18 26.12 -6.02
CA LEU A 777 5.83 27.01 -7.12
C LEU A 777 7.07 27.72 -7.63
N LYS A 778 7.35 27.61 -8.93
CA LYS A 778 8.30 28.46 -9.62
C LYS A 778 7.56 29.67 -10.16
N ILE A 779 7.84 30.85 -9.63
CA ILE A 779 7.15 32.08 -10.01
C ILE A 779 7.73 32.66 -11.29
N LYS A 780 6.85 33.12 -12.19
CA LYS A 780 7.24 33.71 -13.46
C LYS A 780 7.93 35.05 -13.26
N LYS A 781 8.98 35.30 -14.04
CA LYS A 781 9.75 36.56 -13.96
C LYS A 781 8.82 37.78 -14.11
N GLY A 782 8.89 38.69 -13.15
CA GLY A 782 8.05 39.90 -13.11
C GLY A 782 6.82 39.78 -12.20
N TYR A 783 6.53 38.59 -11.68
CA TYR A 783 5.54 38.34 -10.64
C TYR A 783 6.24 38.08 -9.29
N SER A 784 5.47 38.09 -8.20
CA SER A 784 5.97 37.82 -6.85
C SER A 784 5.17 36.72 -6.16
N TYR A 785 5.87 35.87 -5.41
CA TYR A 785 5.23 34.98 -4.45
C TYR A 785 4.66 35.79 -3.29
N ASN A 786 3.37 35.62 -2.99
CA ASN A 786 2.70 36.31 -1.89
C ASN A 786 1.49 35.49 -1.40
N GLU A 787 0.97 35.83 -0.21
CA GLU A 787 -0.17 35.11 0.37
C GLU A 787 -1.44 35.21 -0.47
N GLU A 788 -1.64 36.31 -1.22
CA GLU A 788 -2.81 36.47 -2.08
C GLU A 788 -2.83 35.40 -3.19
N LEU A 789 -1.69 35.20 -3.87
CA LEU A 789 -1.52 34.15 -4.88
C LEU A 789 -1.75 32.76 -4.28
N VAL A 790 -1.13 32.49 -3.12
CA VAL A 790 -1.28 31.20 -2.42
C VAL A 790 -2.75 30.94 -2.07
N ASN A 791 -3.46 31.95 -1.55
CA ASN A 791 -4.87 31.82 -1.18
C ASN A 791 -5.76 31.62 -2.41
N ARG A 792 -5.47 32.27 -3.54
CA ARG A 792 -6.18 32.03 -4.80
C ARG A 792 -5.94 30.60 -5.31
N ILE A 793 -4.70 30.09 -5.25
CA ILE A 793 -4.37 28.71 -5.63
C ILE A 793 -5.09 27.70 -4.73
N ARG A 794 -5.08 27.91 -3.40
CA ARG A 794 -5.82 27.06 -2.45
C ARG A 794 -7.30 26.98 -2.80
N LYS A 795 -7.93 28.14 -3.01
CA LYS A 795 -9.36 28.23 -3.39
C LYS A 795 -9.65 27.56 -4.73
N ALA A 796 -8.75 27.68 -5.71
CA ALA A 796 -8.92 27.02 -7.00
C ALA A 796 -8.81 25.50 -6.89
N ILE A 797 -7.82 24.98 -6.15
CA ILE A 797 -7.67 23.54 -5.91
C ILE A 797 -8.87 22.98 -5.14
N GLU A 798 -9.32 23.70 -4.11
CA GLU A 798 -10.50 23.34 -3.34
C GLU A 798 -11.76 23.27 -4.20
N LYS A 799 -11.96 24.27 -5.06
CA LYS A 799 -13.11 24.38 -5.97
C LYS A 799 -13.11 23.31 -7.05
N GLU A 800 -11.98 23.10 -7.72
CA GLU A 800 -11.89 22.18 -8.87
C GLU A 800 -11.73 20.72 -8.45
N LEU A 801 -11.12 20.47 -7.29
CA LEU A 801 -10.94 19.14 -6.73
C LEU A 801 -11.76 19.04 -5.43
N THR A 802 -11.12 19.11 -4.26
CA THR A 802 -11.80 19.19 -2.96
C THR A 802 -10.84 19.79 -1.94
N VAL A 803 -11.32 20.20 -0.76
CA VAL A 803 -10.47 20.59 0.38
C VAL A 803 -9.39 19.55 0.76
N ARG A 804 -9.61 18.26 0.48
CA ARG A 804 -8.61 17.19 0.74
C ARG A 804 -7.44 17.17 -0.24
N HIS A 805 -7.57 17.83 -1.39
CA HIS A 805 -6.52 17.95 -2.41
C HIS A 805 -5.64 19.17 -2.18
N VAL A 806 -6.08 20.13 -1.35
CA VAL A 806 -5.31 21.35 -1.05
C VAL A 806 -4.02 20.96 -0.32
N PRO A 807 -2.83 21.26 -0.87
CA PRO A 807 -1.57 20.97 -0.20
C PRO A 807 -1.49 21.71 1.13
N ASP A 808 -1.05 21.02 2.18
CA ASP A 808 -0.89 21.62 3.51
C ASP A 808 0.18 22.72 3.48
N VAL A 809 1.21 22.54 2.63
CA VAL A 809 2.26 23.54 2.41
C VAL A 809 2.32 23.92 0.94
N ILE A 810 2.29 25.23 0.68
CA ILE A 810 2.54 25.83 -0.63
C ILE A 810 3.70 26.81 -0.42
N MET A 811 4.73 26.73 -1.25
CA MET A 811 5.92 27.57 -1.12
C MET A 811 6.59 27.85 -2.47
N GLU A 812 7.38 28.91 -2.53
CA GLU A 812 8.19 29.24 -3.70
C GLU A 812 9.43 28.35 -3.80
N THR A 813 9.84 28.01 -5.02
CA THR A 813 11.16 27.44 -5.33
C THR A 813 11.77 28.15 -6.54
N LYS A 814 13.09 28.11 -6.64
CA LYS A 814 13.81 28.78 -7.74
C LYS A 814 13.67 28.05 -9.08
N ASP A 815 13.61 26.72 -9.05
CA ASP A 815 13.53 25.89 -10.25
C ASP A 815 13.01 24.48 -9.95
N ILE A 816 12.51 23.78 -10.97
CA ILE A 816 11.93 22.43 -10.88
C ILE A 816 12.86 21.40 -11.56
N PRO A 817 13.15 20.25 -10.92
CA PRO A 817 14.02 19.23 -11.52
C PRO A 817 13.31 18.43 -12.61
N TYR A 818 14.01 18.23 -13.72
CA TYR A 818 13.54 17.44 -14.87
C TYR A 818 14.50 16.32 -15.23
N ASN A 819 13.98 15.20 -15.72
CA ASN A 819 14.77 14.14 -16.32
C ASN A 819 15.09 14.41 -17.79
N ILE A 820 15.97 13.60 -18.39
CA ILE A 820 16.38 13.68 -19.81
C ILE A 820 15.24 13.69 -20.82
N ASN A 821 14.04 13.23 -20.43
CA ASN A 821 12.84 13.17 -21.26
C ASN A 821 11.90 14.36 -21.01
N GLY A 822 12.33 15.37 -20.25
CA GLY A 822 11.53 16.55 -19.92
C GLY A 822 10.38 16.29 -18.94
N LYS A 823 10.42 15.18 -18.17
CA LYS A 823 9.44 14.93 -17.10
C LYS A 823 9.94 15.45 -15.76
N LYS A 824 9.04 16.01 -14.95
CA LYS A 824 9.29 16.38 -13.55
C LYS A 824 9.80 15.14 -12.78
N VAL A 825 10.65 15.36 -11.78
CA VAL A 825 11.25 14.27 -10.98
C VAL A 825 10.80 14.32 -9.52
N GLU A 826 9.49 14.12 -9.31
CA GLU A 826 8.83 14.12 -8.00
C GLU A 826 9.50 13.17 -7.00
N ILE A 827 9.89 11.96 -7.42
CA ILE A 827 10.47 10.95 -6.53
C ILE A 827 11.76 11.45 -5.88
N ILE A 828 12.62 12.15 -6.62
CA ILE A 828 13.90 12.63 -6.08
C ILE A 828 13.64 13.73 -5.06
N VAL A 829 12.76 14.69 -5.36
CA VAL A 829 12.43 15.76 -4.42
C VAL A 829 11.73 15.20 -3.18
N LYS A 830 10.81 14.25 -3.35
CA LYS A 830 10.19 13.48 -2.25
C LYS A 830 11.26 12.83 -1.38
N LYS A 831 12.27 12.17 -1.96
CA LYS A 831 13.37 11.57 -1.19
C LYS A 831 14.19 12.62 -0.44
N ILE A 832 14.53 13.74 -1.07
CA ILE A 832 15.29 14.84 -0.46
C ILE A 832 14.57 15.40 0.78
N ILE A 833 13.30 15.81 0.65
CA ILE A 833 12.57 16.45 1.75
C ILE A 833 12.28 15.49 2.92
N ASN A 834 12.24 14.18 2.63
CA ASN A 834 12.08 13.12 3.62
C ASN A 834 13.42 12.53 4.12
N LYS A 835 14.56 13.12 3.72
CA LYS A 835 15.91 12.70 4.12
C LYS A 835 16.23 11.23 3.78
N LEU A 836 15.66 10.75 2.68
CA LEU A 836 15.91 9.41 2.15
C LEU A 836 17.05 9.44 1.11
N PRO A 837 17.82 8.35 0.96
CA PRO A 837 18.83 8.23 -0.09
C PRO A 837 18.22 8.38 -1.50
N TYR A 838 18.88 9.14 -2.37
CA TYR A 838 18.47 9.38 -3.76
C TYR A 838 19.67 9.40 -4.71
N ASP A 839 19.41 9.16 -6.00
CA ASP A 839 20.37 9.31 -7.09
C ASP A 839 19.92 10.47 -7.99
N SER A 840 20.82 11.41 -8.28
CA SER A 840 20.56 12.57 -9.13
C SER A 840 21.04 12.38 -10.58
N GLY A 841 21.62 11.23 -10.92
CA GLY A 841 22.26 10.98 -12.23
C GLY A 841 21.32 11.08 -13.44
N THR A 842 20.01 11.06 -13.22
CA THR A 842 19.00 11.19 -14.29
C THR A 842 18.40 12.60 -14.42
N VAL A 843 18.81 13.57 -13.58
CA VAL A 843 18.29 14.94 -13.57
C VAL A 843 19.14 15.83 -14.48
N ILE A 844 18.50 16.58 -15.40
CA ILE A 844 19.20 17.47 -16.35
C ILE A 844 19.78 18.70 -15.63
N ASN A 845 19.06 19.24 -14.65
CA ASN A 845 19.41 20.43 -13.86
C ASN A 845 19.65 20.06 -12.37
N PRO A 846 20.63 19.18 -12.05
CA PRO A 846 20.82 18.65 -10.70
C PRO A 846 21.11 19.73 -9.64
N GLU A 847 21.63 20.89 -10.04
CA GLU A 847 21.85 22.03 -9.16
C GLU A 847 20.58 22.54 -8.49
N CYS A 848 19.41 22.42 -9.15
CA CYS A 848 18.15 22.86 -8.57
C CYS A 848 17.73 22.00 -7.37
N LEU A 849 18.26 20.77 -7.24
CA LEU A 849 17.98 19.89 -6.11
C LEU A 849 18.38 20.52 -4.78
N GLN A 850 19.39 21.39 -4.77
CA GLN A 850 19.81 22.14 -3.56
C GLN A 850 18.69 22.99 -2.98
N ASN A 851 17.75 23.48 -3.79
CA ASN A 851 16.63 24.29 -3.33
C ASN A 851 15.67 23.52 -2.42
N PHE A 852 15.71 22.19 -2.46
CA PHE A 852 14.83 21.33 -1.66
C PHE A 852 15.52 20.77 -0.41
N HIS A 853 16.82 21.03 -0.23
CA HIS A 853 17.57 20.63 0.97
C HIS A 853 17.38 21.64 2.09
N ASN A 854 17.17 21.16 3.32
CA ASN A 854 17.12 21.96 4.54
C ASN A 854 16.11 23.12 4.52
N VAL A 855 15.00 22.99 3.78
CA VAL A 855 13.94 24.00 3.71
C VAL A 855 13.34 24.21 5.11
N PRO A 856 13.48 25.41 5.72
CA PRO A 856 13.04 25.66 7.09
C PRO A 856 11.57 25.33 7.35
N GLU A 857 10.69 25.70 6.42
CA GLU A 857 9.24 25.49 6.45
C GLU A 857 8.84 24.01 6.44
N LEU A 858 9.78 23.13 6.07
CA LEU A 858 9.57 21.67 6.06
C LEU A 858 10.09 20.98 7.33
N ASN A 859 10.85 21.66 8.19
CA ASN A 859 11.48 21.02 9.36
C ASN A 859 10.54 20.77 10.54
N GLU A 860 9.39 21.44 10.59
CA GLU A 860 8.45 21.39 11.73
C GLU A 860 7.37 20.31 11.62
N PHE A 861 7.42 19.46 10.59
CA PHE A 861 6.39 18.44 10.33
C PHE A 861 6.58 17.12 11.07
#